data_AF-A0A495VFQ5-F1
#
_entry.id   AF-A0A495VFQ5-F1
#
_cell.length_a   1.000
_cell.length_b   1.000
_cell.length_c   1.000
_cell.angle_alpha   90.00
_cell.angle_beta   90.00
_cell.angle_gamma   90.00
#
_symmetry.space_group_name_H-M   'P 1'
#
loop_
_entity.id
_entity.type
_entity.pdbx_description
1 polymer ?
#
loop_
_entity_poly.entity_id
_entity_poly.type
_entity_poly.pdbx_seq_one_letter_code
_entity_poly.pdbx_strand_id
1 'polypeptide(L)'
;MDLGWRSRRFFKVPSLDTLRLRPYGDSLATPAVAVWLGFAWTIILLMATIEGIVWGFVGASIVPQAAAWLRPVAGLFMFVLMFAVIWIVDASLIMSERPTRARGAPGGGLRDARLAERGAGTRWFFGLLVRVLIVAVSLYVTAPFLAKLIRADDIESYHQRLVEHYYAGRDAEFQAQVAVRAQEIEARYGGLIAPLEEEVERLNRSLDAERQRRDQIAAEYGPEVTVLRTELAAAQERLGDEIHGRGDRPEGYGPEARRWEARANTLVAALADKQAEIDRRIAEVAQTIADQEERLRARTDELQRIRLEQQERMDRIRAEVAAAQPEELPPRLTFAARSKALQALRMSPDEAGVPHFETVDGFAQAALAILFFSLIALKLFEPAAVRAYYNEALQFQYRKYLDGALAGIPGFACPEDVAQRLSPVEFARLWEGYERDPEGHFAEQQARLAAAEPMRTRLADESFAETLIERRRENLDRELDLVSRRREIEVAAYENEQRLRAGELRAQLADETRAKHHHRREELEHELQQARESWALQKAHDEEDLRERMAAFERSVELAREDRRLREKEMEIRRTQREEELRQADVQRLHRHRVEIAELEARRRREERLERLAGMRDELSRLRELETRDTAEAAALREAGYRLKDAIETLSGKIASSERELASAGARMTELKRIADGRDADLGEGARSSVGGFWSRSGRPEDGKSAREAKREMKALEKWLREEGERLVALRDERRALEVRRITHEDQLRAIEERLSGVRSRILFHEDAIGTLLASERATTDDAEV
;
A
#
# COMPACT_ATOMS: atom_id res chain seq x y z
N MET A 1 -46.26 50.00 10.13
CA MET A 1 -46.01 48.66 10.70
C MET A 1 -44.83 48.09 9.95
N ASP A 2 -43.64 48.25 10.51
CA ASP A 2 -42.37 47.85 9.91
C ASP A 2 -41.72 46.83 10.85
N LEU A 3 -41.71 45.56 10.41
CA LEU A 3 -41.26 44.43 11.22
C LEU A 3 -39.74 44.32 11.13
N GLY A 4 -39.09 44.79 12.20
CA GLY A 4 -37.64 44.73 12.37
C GLY A 4 -37.07 43.31 12.40
N TRP A 5 -36.22 43.02 11.43
CA TRP A 5 -35.34 41.85 11.42
C TRP A 5 -34.19 42.04 12.43
N ARG A 6 -34.37 41.48 13.64
CA ARG A 6 -33.29 41.27 14.62
C ARG A 6 -33.02 39.78 14.78
N SER A 7 -32.22 39.18 13.89
CA SER A 7 -31.65 37.85 14.15
C SER A 7 -30.38 37.57 13.35
N ARG A 8 -29.25 38.20 13.71
CA ARG A 8 -27.90 37.68 13.42
C ARG A 8 -26.94 38.02 14.56
N ARG A 9 -27.06 37.29 15.66
CA ARG A 9 -25.98 37.06 16.63
C ARG A 9 -25.87 35.55 16.78
N PHE A 10 -24.65 35.08 17.02
CA PHE A 10 -24.17 33.70 17.12
C PHE A 10 -23.44 33.21 15.86
N PHE A 11 -22.15 32.95 16.08
CA PHE A 11 -21.05 32.67 15.14
C PHE A 11 -20.51 33.89 14.38
N LYS A 12 -19.86 34.80 15.12
CA LYS A 12 -18.68 35.50 14.54
C LYS A 12 -17.64 34.43 14.29
N VAL A 13 -17.58 33.89 13.08
CA VAL A 13 -16.44 33.11 12.61
C VAL A 13 -15.20 33.99 12.90
N PRO A 14 -14.15 33.48 13.57
CA PRO A 14 -12.92 34.25 13.74
C PRO A 14 -12.51 34.76 12.36
N SER A 15 -12.35 36.08 12.21
CA SER A 15 -12.01 36.64 10.91
C SER A 15 -10.71 36.02 10.45
N LEU A 16 -10.58 35.76 9.14
CA LEU A 16 -9.35 35.23 8.53
C LEU A 16 -8.11 36.06 8.89
N ASP A 17 -8.31 37.29 9.38
CA ASP A 17 -7.27 38.18 9.87
C ASP A 17 -6.55 37.65 11.12
N THR A 18 -7.24 36.90 11.99
CA THR A 18 -6.57 36.26 13.14
C THR A 18 -5.60 35.17 12.68
N LEU A 19 -5.96 34.43 11.62
CA LEU A 19 -5.08 33.48 10.94
C LEU A 19 -3.97 34.16 10.13
N ARG A 20 -4.10 35.44 9.79
CA ARG A 20 -3.06 36.26 9.14
C ARG A 20 -2.18 37.02 10.13
N LEU A 21 -2.31 36.74 11.43
CA LEU A 21 -1.61 37.43 12.52
C LEU A 21 -1.96 38.95 12.61
N ARG A 22 -3.10 39.36 12.07
CA ARG A 22 -3.58 40.76 12.00
C ARG A 22 -4.85 40.99 12.84
N PRO A 23 -4.79 40.90 14.19
CA PRO A 23 -5.99 41.05 15.02
C PRO A 23 -6.66 42.44 14.90
N TYR A 24 -5.89 43.47 14.50
CA TYR A 24 -6.37 44.85 14.39
C TYR A 24 -6.65 45.32 12.96
N GLY A 25 -6.60 44.42 11.97
CA GLY A 25 -6.77 44.74 10.55
C GLY A 25 -5.56 45.48 9.96
N ASP A 26 -5.79 46.33 8.97
CA ASP A 26 -4.73 47.09 8.26
C ASP A 26 -4.39 48.43 8.93
N SER A 27 -5.07 48.80 10.03
CA SER A 27 -4.73 49.98 10.84
C SER A 27 -3.33 49.83 11.44
N LEU A 28 -2.48 50.85 11.29
CA LEU A 28 -1.05 50.85 11.67
C LEU A 28 -0.16 49.81 10.94
N ALA A 29 -0.69 49.03 10.00
CA ALA A 29 0.10 48.03 9.26
C ALA A 29 0.91 48.69 8.14
N THR A 30 2.17 49.03 8.40
CA THR A 30 3.09 49.50 7.35
C THR A 30 3.53 48.33 6.45
N PRO A 31 4.06 48.60 5.24
CA PRO A 31 4.61 47.54 4.38
C PRO A 31 5.68 46.70 5.10
N ALA A 32 6.50 47.33 5.95
CA ALA A 32 7.49 46.64 6.77
C ALA A 32 6.85 45.70 7.80
N VAL A 33 5.77 46.12 8.45
CA VAL A 33 4.98 45.26 9.36
C VAL A 33 4.37 44.10 8.58
N ALA A 34 3.81 44.36 7.39
CA ALA A 34 3.22 43.32 6.55
C ALA A 34 4.24 42.25 6.13
N VAL A 35 5.45 42.65 5.71
CA VAL A 35 6.54 41.72 5.37
C VAL A 35 7.00 40.92 6.59
N TRP A 36 7.20 41.59 7.73
CA TRP A 36 7.59 40.93 8.97
C TRP A 36 6.55 39.91 9.44
N LEU A 37 5.26 40.27 9.39
CA LEU A 37 4.15 39.36 9.69
C LEU A 37 4.07 38.20 8.71
N GLY A 38 4.38 38.43 7.44
CA GLY A 38 4.49 37.38 6.43
C GLY A 38 5.57 36.35 6.77
N PHE A 39 6.75 36.79 7.20
CA PHE A 39 7.80 35.89 7.68
C PHE A 39 7.40 35.15 8.95
N ALA A 40 6.84 35.85 9.94
CA ALA A 40 6.34 35.22 11.17
C ALA A 40 5.31 34.13 10.85
N TRP A 41 4.32 34.45 10.01
CA TRP A 41 3.28 33.54 9.57
C TRP A 41 3.85 32.31 8.87
N THR A 42 4.81 32.50 7.97
CA THR A 42 5.43 31.40 7.21
C THR A 42 6.19 30.45 8.15
N ILE A 43 6.96 30.98 9.09
CA ILE A 43 7.72 30.15 10.04
C ILE A 43 6.76 29.41 10.99
N ILE A 44 5.73 30.08 11.51
CA ILE A 44 4.71 29.45 12.36
C ILE A 44 3.98 28.34 11.61
N LEU A 45 3.59 28.60 10.36
CA LEU A 45 2.93 27.61 9.51
C LEU A 45 3.82 26.38 9.30
N LEU A 46 5.08 26.59 8.94
CA LEU A 46 6.01 25.49 8.68
C LEU A 46 6.20 24.65 9.95
N MET A 47 6.44 25.30 11.09
CA MET A 47 6.60 24.64 12.40
C MET A 47 5.35 23.83 12.77
N ALA A 48 4.16 24.46 12.73
CA ALA A 48 2.90 23.80 13.05
C ALA A 48 2.57 22.65 12.09
N THR A 49 2.92 22.78 10.80
CA THR A 49 2.69 21.74 9.79
C THR A 49 3.60 20.54 10.03
N ILE A 50 4.90 20.74 10.26
CA ILE A 50 5.84 19.64 10.52
C ILE A 50 5.40 18.86 11.76
N GLU A 51 5.08 19.56 12.85
CA GLU A 51 4.62 18.94 14.08
C GLU A 51 3.26 18.26 13.90
N GLY A 52 2.32 18.92 13.21
CA GLY A 52 1.04 18.33 12.85
C GLY A 52 1.21 17.01 12.08
N ILE A 53 2.11 16.96 11.08
CA ILE A 53 2.39 15.76 10.29
C ILE A 53 2.89 14.63 11.20
N VAL A 54 3.87 14.91 12.05
CA VAL A 54 4.46 13.91 12.95
C VAL A 54 3.40 13.35 13.89
N TRP A 55 2.60 14.20 14.52
CA TRP A 55 1.53 13.78 15.42
C TRP A 55 0.37 13.10 14.69
N GLY A 56 0.11 13.47 13.43
CA GLY A 56 -0.84 12.78 12.57
C GLY A 56 -0.41 11.34 12.29
N PHE A 57 0.87 11.11 11.99
CA PHE A 57 1.40 9.74 11.85
C PHE A 57 1.37 8.96 13.16
N VAL A 58 1.69 9.60 14.29
CA VAL A 58 1.54 8.98 15.62
C VAL A 58 0.08 8.59 15.85
N GLY A 59 -0.88 9.48 15.59
CA GLY A 59 -2.31 9.20 15.67
C GLY A 59 -2.75 8.03 14.80
N ALA A 60 -2.29 7.98 13.55
CA ALA A 60 -2.55 6.87 12.65
C ALA A 60 -1.94 5.54 13.14
N SER A 61 -0.76 5.59 13.78
CA SER A 61 -0.07 4.40 14.29
C SER A 61 -0.71 3.78 15.54
N ILE A 62 -1.45 4.58 16.33
CA ILE A 62 -2.18 4.11 17.52
C ILE A 62 -3.39 3.24 17.12
N VAL A 63 -3.92 3.41 15.92
CA VAL A 63 -5.10 2.67 15.46
C VAL A 63 -4.75 1.19 15.21
N PRO A 64 -5.47 0.24 15.86
CA PRO A 64 -5.26 -1.19 15.66
C PRO A 64 -5.43 -1.61 14.20
N GLN A 65 -4.69 -2.63 13.76
CA GLN A 65 -4.81 -3.17 12.39
C GLN A 65 -6.24 -3.65 12.07
N ALA A 66 -6.96 -4.20 13.06
CA ALA A 66 -8.36 -4.60 12.91
C ALA A 66 -9.30 -3.44 12.52
N ALA A 67 -8.90 -2.19 12.78
CA ALA A 67 -9.64 -0.98 12.45
C ALA A 67 -8.82 -0.07 11.51
N ALA A 68 -8.09 -0.64 10.54
CA ALA A 68 -7.20 0.12 9.65
C ALA A 68 -7.88 1.30 8.93
N TRP A 69 -9.19 1.23 8.69
CA TRP A 69 -9.97 2.32 8.08
C TRP A 69 -10.03 3.60 8.95
N LEU A 70 -9.86 3.48 10.27
CA LEU A 70 -9.80 4.63 11.18
C LEU A 70 -8.44 5.34 11.16
N ARG A 71 -7.40 4.74 10.58
CA ARG A 71 -6.04 5.34 10.52
C ARG A 71 -6.01 6.74 9.92
N PRO A 72 -6.57 6.99 8.72
CA PRO A 72 -6.57 8.35 8.15
C PRO A 72 -7.40 9.32 8.99
N VAL A 73 -8.48 8.86 9.62
CA VAL A 73 -9.36 9.70 10.44
C VAL A 73 -8.67 10.12 11.74
N ALA A 74 -8.10 9.15 12.47
CA ALA A 74 -7.34 9.41 13.69
C ALA A 74 -6.10 10.25 13.41
N GLY A 75 -5.41 9.98 12.29
CA GLY A 75 -4.25 10.75 11.86
C GLY A 75 -4.61 12.19 11.51
N LEU A 76 -5.66 12.42 10.72
CA LEU A 76 -6.14 13.77 10.40
C LEU A 76 -6.58 14.52 11.66
N PHE A 77 -7.30 13.86 12.57
CA PHE A 77 -7.73 14.46 13.82
C PHE A 77 -6.54 14.91 14.68
N MET A 78 -5.54 14.05 14.88
CA MET A 78 -4.33 14.38 15.64
C MET A 78 -3.50 15.47 14.94
N PHE A 79 -3.41 15.44 13.60
CA PHE A 79 -2.79 16.51 12.82
C PHE A 79 -3.45 17.84 13.10
N VAL A 80 -4.78 17.95 12.92
CA VAL A 80 -5.52 19.20 13.10
C VAL A 80 -5.42 19.70 14.54
N LEU A 81 -5.51 18.79 15.52
CA LEU A 81 -5.40 19.13 16.94
C LEU A 81 -4.03 19.73 17.26
N MET A 82 -2.95 19.03 16.91
CA MET A 82 -1.59 19.49 17.23
C MET A 82 -1.17 20.70 16.42
N PHE A 83 -1.55 20.74 15.13
CA PHE A 83 -1.40 21.93 14.30
C PHE A 83 -2.08 23.14 14.95
N ALA A 84 -3.33 23.02 15.39
CA ALA A 84 -4.06 24.12 16.01
C ALA A 84 -3.44 24.56 17.35
N VAL A 85 -3.03 23.62 18.20
CA VAL A 85 -2.36 23.93 19.47
C VAL A 85 -1.07 24.71 19.23
N ILE A 86 -0.21 24.20 18.34
CA ILE A 86 1.08 24.82 18.05
C ILE A 86 0.86 26.16 17.35
N TRP A 87 -0.05 26.24 16.39
CA TRP A 87 -0.42 27.49 15.73
C TRP A 87 -0.86 28.55 16.74
N ILE A 88 -1.78 28.22 17.65
CA ILE A 88 -2.32 29.16 18.65
C ILE A 88 -1.22 29.61 19.61
N VAL A 89 -0.44 28.66 20.16
CA VAL A 89 0.70 28.98 21.05
C VAL A 89 1.71 29.85 20.31
N ASP A 90 1.97 29.53 19.04
CA ASP A 90 3.00 30.20 18.28
C ASP A 90 2.63 31.62 17.88
N ALA A 91 1.41 31.78 17.35
CA ALA A 91 0.78 33.05 17.04
C ALA A 91 0.65 33.92 18.30
N SER A 92 0.27 33.34 19.44
CA SER A 92 0.08 34.09 20.70
C SER A 92 1.36 34.76 21.18
N LEU A 93 2.54 34.16 21.00
CA LEU A 93 3.81 34.83 21.36
C LEU A 93 4.15 35.95 20.40
N ILE A 94 3.93 35.76 19.09
CA ILE A 94 4.19 36.81 18.11
C ILE A 94 3.30 38.01 18.41
N MET A 95 2.04 37.77 18.73
CA MET A 95 1.07 38.79 19.16
C MET A 95 1.30 39.33 20.58
N SER A 96 2.04 38.62 21.44
CA SER A 96 2.25 39.07 22.82
C SER A 96 3.00 40.39 22.85
N GLU A 97 2.44 41.39 23.52
CA GLU A 97 3.09 42.67 23.69
C GLU A 97 4.36 42.50 24.52
N ARG A 98 5.50 42.95 23.98
CA ARG A 98 6.74 42.97 24.74
C ARG A 98 6.64 44.10 25.77
N PRO A 99 6.83 43.83 27.08
CA PRO A 99 6.83 44.88 28.08
C PRO A 99 7.93 45.89 27.70
N THR A 100 7.52 47.10 27.34
CA THR A 100 8.43 48.22 27.13
C THR A 100 9.05 48.49 28.48
N ARG A 101 10.34 48.19 28.63
CA ARG A 101 11.13 48.65 29.79
C ARG A 101 11.19 50.17 29.67
N ALA A 102 10.16 50.86 30.12
CA ALA A 102 10.19 52.29 30.34
C ALA A 102 11.29 52.54 31.36
N ARG A 103 12.47 52.94 30.86
CA ARG A 103 13.60 53.34 31.69
C ARG A 103 13.14 54.64 32.36
N GLY A 104 12.82 54.53 33.65
CA GLY A 104 12.01 55.51 34.37
C GLY A 104 12.48 56.96 34.19
N ALA A 105 11.53 57.83 33.87
CA ALA A 105 11.61 59.23 34.26
C ALA A 105 11.44 59.29 35.79
N PRO A 106 12.39 59.89 36.53
CA PRO A 106 12.28 60.05 37.97
C PRO A 106 11.43 61.29 38.27
N GLY A 107 10.11 61.19 38.13
CA GLY A 107 9.22 62.29 38.52
C GLY A 107 7.80 62.09 38.04
N GLY A 108 6.86 61.93 38.98
CA GLY A 108 5.42 61.98 38.73
C GLY A 108 4.69 60.64 38.88
N GLY A 109 3.85 60.51 39.91
CA GLY A 109 2.79 59.49 40.00
C GLY A 109 3.15 58.13 40.63
N LEU A 110 3.69 58.12 41.84
CA LEU A 110 4.21 56.94 42.55
C LEU A 110 3.15 56.19 43.39
N ARG A 111 2.72 55.00 42.96
CA ARG A 111 2.98 53.71 43.68
C ARG A 111 2.38 52.45 43.02
N ASP A 112 1.29 52.54 42.28
CA ASP A 112 0.59 51.34 41.79
C ASP A 112 1.06 50.83 40.41
N ALA A 113 1.55 51.72 39.53
CA ALA A 113 2.00 51.34 38.19
C ALA A 113 3.24 50.41 38.21
N ARG A 114 4.15 50.57 39.19
CA ARG A 114 5.38 49.76 39.30
C ARG A 114 5.12 48.28 39.64
N LEU A 115 4.02 47.97 40.34
CA LEU A 115 3.66 46.58 40.64
C LEU A 115 3.00 45.91 39.43
N ALA A 116 2.17 46.64 38.68
CA ALA A 116 1.58 46.17 37.43
C ALA A 116 2.64 45.90 36.35
N GLU A 117 3.63 46.79 36.18
CA GLU A 117 4.74 46.62 35.22
C GLU A 117 5.64 45.42 35.53
N ARG A 118 5.97 45.18 36.81
CA ARG A 118 6.72 43.98 37.22
C ARG A 118 5.94 42.70 36.93
N GLY A 119 4.62 42.72 37.12
CA GLY A 119 3.73 41.59 36.82
C GLY A 119 3.62 41.30 35.32
N ALA A 120 3.60 42.33 34.47
CA ALA A 120 3.57 42.15 33.01
C ALA A 120 4.89 41.54 32.50
N GLY A 121 6.03 41.99 33.02
CA GLY A 121 7.35 41.45 32.70
C GLY A 121 7.51 39.96 33.04
N THR A 122 7.07 39.55 34.24
CA THR A 122 7.16 38.16 34.68
C THR A 122 6.20 37.25 33.93
N ARG A 123 4.97 37.71 33.62
CA ARG A 123 4.02 36.95 32.78
C ARG A 123 4.55 36.73 31.37
N TRP A 124 5.15 37.74 30.75
CA TRP A 124 5.77 37.62 29.43
C TRP A 124 6.94 36.62 29.44
N PHE A 125 7.85 36.74 30.42
CA PHE A 125 8.97 35.82 30.55
C PHE A 125 8.52 34.38 30.87
N PHE A 126 7.51 34.23 31.72
CA PHE A 126 6.90 32.92 32.02
C PHE A 126 6.27 32.30 30.76
N GLY A 127 5.56 33.08 29.95
CA GLY A 127 5.04 32.63 28.66
C GLY A 127 6.14 32.15 27.71
N LEU A 128 7.26 32.90 27.64
CA LEU A 128 8.44 32.49 26.87
C LEU A 128 9.04 31.19 27.41
N LEU A 129 9.18 31.05 28.73
CA LEU A 129 9.76 29.86 29.38
C LEU A 129 8.90 28.61 29.20
N VAL A 130 7.58 28.72 29.39
CA VAL A 130 6.62 27.65 29.11
C VAL A 130 6.75 27.22 27.65
N ARG A 131 6.94 28.15 26.73
CA ARG A 131 7.13 27.82 25.32
C ARG A 131 8.45 27.14 25.02
N VAL A 132 9.56 27.59 25.62
CA VAL A 132 10.86 26.89 25.53
C VAL A 132 10.71 25.46 26.04
N LEU A 133 9.96 25.24 27.12
CA LEU A 133 9.68 23.91 27.66
C LEU A 133 8.84 23.08 26.68
N ILE A 134 7.75 23.62 26.14
CA ILE A 134 6.90 22.93 25.15
C ILE A 134 7.74 22.52 23.94
N VAL A 135 8.59 23.41 23.42
CA VAL A 135 9.43 23.11 22.26
C VAL A 135 10.53 22.12 22.60
N ALA A 136 11.14 22.18 23.79
CA ALA A 136 12.11 21.17 24.22
C ALA A 136 11.47 19.77 24.32
N VAL A 137 10.26 19.68 24.86
CA VAL A 137 9.48 18.43 24.90
C VAL A 137 9.12 17.98 23.48
N SER A 138 8.70 18.90 22.62
CA SER A 138 8.39 18.63 21.22
C SER A 138 9.62 18.10 20.48
N LEU A 139 10.77 18.76 20.57
CA LEU A 139 12.04 18.30 20.00
C LEU A 139 12.43 16.89 20.49
N TYR A 140 12.27 16.63 21.78
CA TYR A 140 12.59 15.34 22.37
C TYR A 140 11.69 14.21 21.85
N VAL A 141 10.41 14.50 21.62
CA VAL A 141 9.43 13.51 21.15
C VAL A 141 9.40 13.43 19.62
N THR A 142 9.16 14.56 18.95
CA THR A 142 8.93 14.71 17.51
C THR A 142 10.15 14.30 16.70
N ALA A 143 11.38 14.64 17.11
CA ALA A 143 12.54 14.38 16.27
C ALA A 143 12.83 12.87 16.05
N PRO A 144 12.80 12.01 17.09
CA PRO A 144 12.86 10.55 16.89
C PRO A 144 11.75 9.99 15.99
N PHE A 145 10.55 10.57 16.01
CA PHE A 145 9.45 10.15 15.13
C PHE A 145 9.66 10.61 13.69
N LEU A 146 10.15 11.83 13.48
CA LEU A 146 10.48 12.32 12.16
C LEU A 146 11.59 11.48 11.52
N ALA A 147 12.59 11.07 12.30
CA ALA A 147 13.62 10.15 11.82
C ALA A 147 13.07 8.77 11.44
N LYS A 148 12.13 8.22 12.22
CA LYS A 148 11.43 6.99 11.85
C LYS A 148 10.64 7.11 10.54
N LEU A 149 10.11 8.30 10.23
CA LEU A 149 9.37 8.55 8.99
C LEU A 149 10.30 8.67 7.79
N ILE A 150 11.39 9.42 7.93
CA ILE A 150 12.37 9.61 6.85
C ILE A 150 13.11 8.29 6.56
N ARG A 151 13.34 7.44 7.58
CA ARG A 151 14.01 6.14 7.44
C ARG A 151 13.04 4.96 7.32
N ALA A 152 11.82 5.20 6.86
CA ALA A 152 10.82 4.14 6.71
C ALA A 152 11.34 3.02 5.79
N ASP A 153 11.99 3.38 4.69
CA ASP A 153 12.55 2.46 3.69
C ASP A 153 13.70 1.63 4.27
N ASP A 154 14.60 2.25 5.04
CA ASP A 154 15.70 1.55 5.74
C ASP A 154 15.15 0.49 6.71
N ILE A 155 14.11 0.85 7.48
CA ILE A 155 13.45 -0.05 8.43
C ILE A 155 12.76 -1.21 7.71
N GLU A 156 12.12 -0.94 6.57
CA GLU A 156 11.49 -1.98 5.74
C GLU A 156 12.55 -2.93 5.16
N SER A 157 13.66 -2.41 4.64
CA SER A 157 14.77 -3.23 4.13
C SER A 157 15.42 -4.09 5.22
N TYR A 158 15.57 -3.55 6.43
CA TYR A 158 16.08 -4.29 7.58
C TYR A 158 15.11 -5.40 7.99
N HIS A 159 13.82 -5.10 7.99
CA HIS A 159 12.79 -6.08 8.31
C HIS A 159 12.72 -7.20 7.29
N GLN A 160 12.79 -6.87 5.99
CA GLN A 160 12.81 -7.85 4.93
C GLN A 160 14.01 -8.79 5.09
N ARG A 161 15.21 -8.24 5.35
CA ARG A 161 16.40 -9.05 5.67
C ARG A 161 16.14 -9.97 6.87
N LEU A 162 15.49 -9.49 7.93
CA LEU A 162 15.18 -10.29 9.11
C LEU A 162 14.20 -11.44 8.80
N VAL A 163 13.22 -11.20 7.92
CA VAL A 163 12.27 -12.21 7.44
C VAL A 163 12.96 -13.23 6.54
N GLU A 164 13.84 -12.80 5.64
CA GLU A 164 14.65 -13.68 4.79
C GLU A 164 15.56 -14.59 5.64
N HIS A 165 16.21 -14.05 6.67
CA HIS A 165 17.02 -14.84 7.60
C HIS A 165 16.18 -15.85 8.39
N TYR A 166 14.95 -15.48 8.76
CA TYR A 166 14.02 -16.39 9.43
C TYR A 166 13.66 -17.58 8.54
N TYR A 167 13.28 -17.34 7.28
CA TYR A 167 12.97 -18.42 6.34
C TYR A 167 14.19 -19.24 5.99
N ALA A 168 15.35 -18.62 5.75
CA ALA A 168 16.60 -19.34 5.49
C ALA A 168 16.99 -20.26 6.66
N GLY A 169 16.84 -19.78 7.91
CA GLY A 169 17.09 -20.60 9.10
C GLY A 169 16.12 -21.78 9.21
N ARG A 170 14.83 -21.52 8.97
CA ARG A 170 13.79 -22.55 8.99
C ARG A 170 13.97 -23.60 7.90
N ASP A 171 14.34 -23.19 6.69
CA ASP A 171 14.64 -24.08 5.58
C ASP A 171 15.90 -24.93 5.88
N ALA A 172 16.93 -24.33 6.49
CA ALA A 172 18.10 -25.08 6.93
C ALA A 172 17.74 -26.12 7.99
N GLU A 173 16.90 -25.77 8.97
CA GLU A 173 16.38 -26.72 9.97
C GLU A 173 15.53 -27.83 9.34
N PHE A 174 14.67 -27.48 8.37
CA PHE A 174 13.89 -28.44 7.59
C PHE A 174 14.80 -29.47 6.90
N GLN A 175 15.77 -28.98 6.13
CA GLN A 175 16.69 -29.82 5.36
C GLN A 175 17.55 -30.68 6.29
N ALA A 176 17.97 -30.15 7.44
CA ALA A 176 18.71 -30.93 8.44
C ALA A 176 17.86 -32.09 9.00
N GLN A 177 16.59 -31.84 9.34
CA GLN A 177 15.68 -32.89 9.83
C GLN A 177 15.36 -33.94 8.77
N VAL A 178 15.14 -33.52 7.52
CA VAL A 178 14.97 -34.44 6.39
C VAL A 178 16.23 -35.26 6.17
N ALA A 179 17.42 -34.65 6.19
CA ALA A 179 18.69 -35.34 5.97
C ALA A 179 18.97 -36.42 7.03
N VAL A 180 18.73 -36.12 8.32
CA VAL A 180 18.90 -37.10 9.40
C VAL A 180 18.01 -38.33 9.18
N ARG A 181 16.74 -38.14 8.83
CA ARG A 181 15.82 -39.24 8.55
C ARG A 181 16.09 -39.94 7.21
N ALA A 182 16.58 -39.19 6.22
CA ALA A 182 16.98 -39.73 4.92
C ALA A 182 18.12 -40.73 5.07
N GLN A 183 19.12 -40.42 5.90
CA GLN A 183 20.26 -41.30 6.16
C GLN A 183 19.82 -42.66 6.73
N GLU A 184 18.80 -42.69 7.60
CA GLU A 184 18.26 -43.95 8.13
C GLU A 184 17.61 -44.81 7.03
N ILE A 185 16.87 -44.18 6.11
CA ILE A 185 16.28 -44.86 4.95
C ILE A 185 17.38 -45.34 4.00
N GLU A 186 18.31 -44.47 3.63
CA GLU A 186 19.41 -44.79 2.71
C GLU A 186 20.25 -45.95 3.24
N ALA A 187 20.57 -45.98 4.54
CA ALA A 187 21.28 -47.10 5.15
C ALA A 187 20.48 -48.41 5.05
N ARG A 188 19.18 -48.37 5.31
CA ARG A 188 18.30 -49.56 5.26
C ARG A 188 18.13 -50.09 3.84
N TYR A 189 17.80 -49.22 2.88
CA TYR A 189 17.56 -49.61 1.49
C TYR A 189 18.86 -49.89 0.74
N GLY A 190 19.96 -49.20 1.07
CA GLY A 190 21.28 -49.49 0.52
C GLY A 190 21.71 -50.95 0.77
N GLY A 191 21.41 -51.49 1.96
CA GLY A 191 21.66 -52.90 2.29
C GLY A 191 20.81 -53.90 1.48
N LEU A 192 19.68 -53.48 0.92
CA LEU A 192 18.80 -54.32 0.08
C LEU A 192 19.13 -54.18 -1.42
N ILE A 193 19.50 -52.98 -1.85
CA ILE A 193 19.78 -52.63 -3.24
C ILE A 193 21.12 -53.21 -3.69
N ALA A 194 22.18 -53.04 -2.91
CA ALA A 194 23.52 -53.49 -3.26
C ALA A 194 23.64 -54.98 -3.64
N PRO A 195 23.08 -55.95 -2.89
CA PRO A 195 23.16 -57.36 -3.27
C PRO A 195 22.38 -57.69 -4.55
N LEU A 196 21.26 -57.00 -4.81
CA LEU A 196 20.48 -57.18 -6.03
C LEU A 196 21.20 -56.62 -7.25
N GLU A 197 21.86 -55.47 -7.12
CA GLU A 197 22.71 -54.90 -8.18
C GLU A 197 23.85 -55.87 -8.52
N GLU A 198 24.52 -56.44 -7.51
CA GLU A 198 25.57 -57.43 -7.71
C GLU A 198 25.05 -58.72 -8.40
N GLU A 199 23.85 -59.18 -8.03
CA GLU A 199 23.21 -60.36 -8.65
C GLU A 199 22.83 -60.08 -10.11
N VAL A 200 22.28 -58.90 -10.42
CA VAL A 200 21.97 -58.45 -11.78
C VAL A 200 23.24 -58.37 -12.63
N GLU A 201 24.32 -57.79 -12.13
CA GLU A 201 25.61 -57.75 -12.83
C GLU A 201 26.20 -59.14 -13.07
N ARG A 202 26.04 -60.05 -12.10
CA ARG A 202 26.50 -61.44 -12.22
C ARG A 202 25.71 -62.21 -13.27
N LEU A 203 24.38 -62.02 -13.31
CA LEU A 203 23.50 -62.61 -14.32
C LEU A 203 23.81 -62.08 -15.71
N ASN A 204 24.02 -60.77 -15.87
CA ASN A 204 24.44 -60.18 -17.15
C ASN A 204 25.74 -60.79 -17.67
N ARG A 205 26.77 -60.90 -16.81
CA ARG A 205 28.05 -61.53 -17.19
C ARG A 205 27.89 -63.00 -17.59
N SER A 206 27.05 -63.74 -16.86
CA SER A 206 26.74 -65.15 -17.18
C SER A 206 26.03 -65.30 -18.53
N LEU A 207 25.09 -64.40 -18.81
CA LEU A 207 24.30 -64.37 -20.02
C LEU A 207 25.16 -64.04 -21.25
N ASP A 208 26.07 -63.08 -21.12
CA ASP A 208 27.05 -62.76 -22.16
C ASP A 208 27.97 -63.95 -22.46
N ALA A 209 28.39 -64.70 -21.43
CA ALA A 209 29.20 -65.91 -21.60
C ALA A 209 28.44 -67.03 -22.34
N GLU A 210 27.16 -67.26 -22.03
CA GLU A 210 26.35 -68.27 -22.74
C GLU A 210 26.02 -67.85 -24.18
N ARG A 211 25.78 -66.56 -24.44
CA ARG A 211 25.66 -66.03 -25.81
C ARG A 211 26.93 -66.26 -26.61
N GLN A 212 28.09 -65.98 -26.02
CA GLN A 212 29.38 -66.26 -26.64
C GLN A 212 29.56 -67.76 -26.91
N ARG A 213 29.13 -68.64 -25.99
CA ARG A 213 29.17 -70.10 -26.17
C ARG A 213 28.28 -70.57 -27.33
N ARG A 214 27.08 -70.02 -27.48
CA ARG A 214 26.19 -70.28 -28.63
C ARG A 214 26.90 -69.91 -29.94
N ASP A 215 27.51 -68.73 -29.97
CA ASP A 215 28.20 -68.24 -31.17
C ASP A 215 29.46 -69.08 -31.48
N GLN A 216 30.16 -69.58 -30.45
CA GLN A 216 31.26 -70.54 -30.62
C GLN A 216 30.80 -71.87 -31.22
N ILE A 217 29.67 -72.44 -30.75
CA ILE A 217 29.09 -73.66 -31.33
C ILE A 217 28.74 -73.42 -32.81
N ALA A 218 28.13 -72.28 -33.13
CA ALA A 218 27.83 -71.93 -34.52
C ALA A 218 29.09 -71.80 -35.39
N ALA A 219 30.17 -71.24 -34.84
CA ALA A 219 31.45 -71.09 -35.53
C ALA A 219 32.20 -72.43 -35.70
N GLU A 220 32.14 -73.34 -34.71
CA GLU A 220 32.80 -74.65 -34.74
C GLU A 220 32.24 -75.54 -35.86
N TYR A 221 30.92 -75.59 -35.99
CA TYR A 221 30.25 -76.45 -36.98
C TYR A 221 30.04 -75.79 -38.35
N GLY A 222 30.18 -74.47 -38.44
CA GLY A 222 30.03 -73.70 -39.68
C GLY A 222 30.87 -74.25 -40.85
N PRO A 223 32.18 -74.51 -40.68
CA PRO A 223 33.03 -75.09 -41.71
C PRO A 223 32.56 -76.48 -42.18
N GLU A 224 32.18 -77.37 -41.25
CA GLU A 224 31.72 -78.74 -41.58
C GLU A 224 30.43 -78.70 -42.42
N VAL A 225 29.46 -77.88 -42.03
CA VAL A 225 28.22 -77.69 -42.78
C VAL A 225 28.49 -77.10 -44.16
N THR A 226 29.45 -76.16 -44.26
CA THR A 226 29.83 -75.55 -45.54
C THR A 226 30.48 -76.56 -46.48
N VAL A 227 31.34 -77.44 -45.97
CA VAL A 227 31.92 -78.55 -46.75
C VAL A 227 30.82 -79.48 -47.24
N LEU A 228 29.92 -79.94 -46.36
CA LEU A 228 28.80 -80.82 -46.74
C LEU A 228 27.88 -80.18 -47.79
N ARG A 229 27.59 -78.87 -47.69
CA ARG A 229 26.82 -78.13 -48.70
C ARG A 229 27.55 -78.06 -50.03
N THR A 230 28.85 -77.82 -50.01
CA THR A 230 29.68 -77.73 -51.21
C THR A 230 29.77 -79.09 -51.91
N GLU A 231 29.98 -80.16 -51.14
CA GLU A 231 30.01 -81.53 -51.66
C GLU A 231 28.65 -81.97 -52.20
N LEU A 232 27.55 -81.57 -51.54
CA LEU A 232 26.19 -81.83 -52.01
C LEU A 232 25.93 -81.11 -53.34
N ALA A 233 26.29 -79.83 -53.44
CA ALA A 233 26.15 -79.05 -54.67
C ALA A 233 26.96 -79.68 -55.82
N ALA A 234 28.21 -80.07 -55.56
CA ALA A 234 29.06 -80.75 -56.55
C ALA A 234 28.51 -82.14 -56.96
N ALA A 235 27.91 -82.89 -56.02
CA ALA A 235 27.27 -84.16 -56.32
C ALA A 235 25.98 -83.98 -57.15
N GLN A 236 25.18 -82.94 -56.87
CA GLN A 236 23.98 -82.58 -57.62
C GLN A 236 24.31 -82.07 -59.03
N GLU A 237 25.37 -81.27 -59.17
CA GLU A 237 25.87 -80.80 -60.47
C GLU A 237 26.28 -81.99 -61.35
N ARG A 238 27.10 -82.91 -60.80
CA ARG A 238 27.49 -84.14 -61.51
C ARG A 238 26.30 -85.04 -61.84
N LEU A 239 25.32 -85.15 -60.95
CA LEU A 239 24.08 -85.88 -61.22
C LEU A 239 23.31 -85.24 -62.39
N GLY A 240 23.21 -83.90 -62.42
CA GLY A 240 22.60 -83.16 -63.52
C GLY A 240 23.33 -83.34 -64.85
N ASP A 241 24.67 -83.34 -64.84
CA ASP A 241 25.49 -83.57 -66.01
C ASP A 241 25.30 -84.98 -66.59
N GLU A 242 25.18 -86.01 -65.73
CA GLU A 242 24.88 -87.38 -66.15
C GLU A 242 23.46 -87.51 -66.73
N ILE A 243 22.46 -86.87 -66.10
CA ILE A 243 21.07 -86.91 -66.57
C ILE A 243 20.92 -86.21 -67.93
N HIS A 244 21.65 -85.11 -68.15
CA HIS A 244 21.57 -84.28 -69.35
C HIS A 244 22.68 -84.55 -70.38
N GLY A 245 23.50 -85.58 -70.20
CA GLY A 245 24.53 -85.99 -71.18
C GLY A 245 25.60 -84.92 -71.47
N ARG A 246 25.92 -84.05 -70.51
CA ARG A 246 26.93 -82.98 -70.72
C ARG A 246 28.35 -83.56 -70.63
N GLY A 247 29.23 -83.16 -71.56
CA GLY A 247 30.64 -83.60 -71.60
C GLY A 247 30.89 -84.95 -72.26
N ASP A 248 30.37 -85.15 -73.48
CA ASP A 248 30.51 -86.35 -74.33
C ASP A 248 29.90 -87.65 -73.77
N ARG A 249 28.89 -87.55 -72.90
CA ARG A 249 28.17 -88.69 -72.28
C ARG A 249 26.76 -88.87 -72.88
N PRO A 250 26.24 -90.10 -73.02
CA PRO A 250 24.89 -90.33 -73.51
C PRO A 250 23.84 -89.86 -72.49
N GLU A 251 22.85 -89.09 -72.95
CA GLU A 251 21.72 -88.66 -72.12
C GLU A 251 20.94 -89.86 -71.58
N GLY A 252 20.69 -89.88 -70.26
CA GLY A 252 19.83 -90.89 -69.65
C GLY A 252 20.20 -91.24 -68.22
N TYR A 253 19.25 -91.86 -67.52
CA TYR A 253 19.41 -92.25 -66.13
C TYR A 253 20.19 -93.58 -65.99
N GLY A 254 21.49 -93.50 -66.26
CA GLY A 254 22.43 -94.63 -66.23
C GLY A 254 22.91 -95.03 -64.82
N PRO A 255 23.75 -96.06 -64.72
CA PRO A 255 24.30 -96.53 -63.44
C PRO A 255 25.17 -95.48 -62.72
N GLU A 256 25.83 -94.57 -63.44
CA GLU A 256 26.59 -93.45 -62.85
C GLU A 256 25.68 -92.37 -62.25
N ALA A 257 24.58 -92.01 -62.92
CA ALA A 257 23.55 -91.12 -62.35
C ALA A 257 23.00 -91.69 -61.03
N ARG A 258 22.69 -93.00 -60.97
CA ARG A 258 22.25 -93.66 -59.72
C ARG A 258 23.29 -93.59 -58.60
N ARG A 259 24.59 -93.65 -58.92
CA ARG A 259 25.67 -93.52 -57.93
C ARG A 259 25.76 -92.10 -57.38
N TRP A 260 25.68 -91.08 -58.25
CA TRP A 260 25.70 -89.68 -57.82
C TRP A 260 24.43 -89.31 -57.04
N GLU A 261 23.28 -89.86 -57.40
CA GLU A 261 22.06 -89.69 -56.61
C GLU A 261 22.14 -90.36 -55.23
N ALA A 262 22.64 -91.61 -55.16
CA ALA A 262 22.87 -92.27 -53.88
C ALA A 262 23.86 -91.48 -53.00
N ARG A 263 24.92 -90.91 -53.60
CA ARG A 263 25.87 -90.05 -52.90
C ARG A 263 25.25 -88.73 -52.45
N ALA A 264 24.44 -88.08 -53.29
CA ALA A 264 23.71 -86.87 -52.94
C ALA A 264 22.74 -87.14 -51.78
N ASN A 265 21.97 -88.23 -51.83
CA ASN A 265 21.08 -88.64 -50.73
C ASN A 265 21.83 -88.91 -49.43
N THR A 266 23.02 -89.52 -49.51
CA THR A 266 23.90 -89.73 -48.35
C THR A 266 24.40 -88.40 -47.77
N LEU A 267 24.78 -87.43 -48.62
CA LEU A 267 25.20 -86.10 -48.19
C LEU A 267 24.03 -85.27 -47.62
N VAL A 268 22.82 -85.41 -48.17
CA VAL A 268 21.61 -84.80 -47.61
C VAL A 268 21.33 -85.35 -46.21
N ALA A 269 21.39 -86.67 -46.03
CA ALA A 269 21.22 -87.30 -44.71
C ALA A 269 22.30 -86.84 -43.72
N ALA A 270 23.57 -86.84 -44.13
CA ALA A 270 24.68 -86.38 -43.30
C ALA A 270 24.55 -84.88 -42.90
N LEU A 271 24.10 -84.04 -43.84
CA LEU A 271 23.83 -82.62 -43.57
C LEU A 271 22.64 -82.45 -42.62
N ALA A 272 21.57 -83.23 -42.79
CA ALA A 272 20.41 -83.20 -41.89
C ALA A 272 20.78 -83.67 -40.48
N ASP A 273 21.55 -84.76 -40.35
CA ASP A 273 22.03 -85.26 -39.06
C ASP A 273 22.93 -84.23 -38.36
N LYS A 274 23.84 -83.59 -39.10
CA LYS A 274 24.71 -82.54 -38.57
C LYS A 274 23.94 -81.28 -38.18
N GLN A 275 22.95 -80.88 -38.98
CA GLN A 275 22.08 -79.76 -38.63
C GLN A 275 21.28 -80.07 -37.37
N ALA A 276 20.75 -81.29 -37.23
CA ALA A 276 20.03 -81.73 -36.03
C ALA A 276 20.94 -81.81 -34.78
N GLU A 277 22.22 -82.16 -34.94
CA GLU A 277 23.22 -82.11 -33.86
C GLU A 277 23.46 -80.67 -33.38
N ILE A 278 23.67 -79.74 -34.31
CA ILE A 278 23.86 -78.32 -34.03
C ILE A 278 22.62 -77.73 -33.36
N ASP A 279 21.43 -77.97 -33.93
CA ASP A 279 20.17 -77.45 -33.42
C ASP A 279 19.90 -77.94 -31.99
N ARG A 280 20.26 -79.20 -31.67
CA ARG A 280 20.16 -79.73 -30.31
C ARG A 280 21.08 -79.00 -29.34
N ARG A 281 22.36 -78.83 -29.69
CA ARG A 281 23.33 -78.12 -28.84
C ARG A 281 22.98 -76.64 -28.67
N ILE A 282 22.53 -75.99 -29.73
CA ILE A 282 22.06 -74.60 -29.69
C ILE A 282 20.79 -74.49 -28.85
N ALA A 283 19.86 -75.44 -28.94
CA ALA A 283 18.64 -75.44 -28.15
C ALA A 283 18.92 -75.52 -26.64
N GLU A 284 19.88 -76.34 -26.20
CA GLU A 284 20.29 -76.42 -24.78
C GLU A 284 20.85 -75.09 -24.26
N VAL A 285 21.72 -74.44 -25.04
CA VAL A 285 22.27 -73.12 -24.69
C VAL A 285 21.19 -72.04 -24.75
N ALA A 286 20.32 -72.08 -25.76
CA ALA A 286 19.20 -71.13 -25.90
C ALA A 286 18.21 -71.23 -24.74
N GLN A 287 17.94 -72.44 -24.23
CA GLN A 287 17.13 -72.63 -23.03
C GLN A 287 17.81 -72.01 -21.80
N THR A 288 19.12 -72.23 -21.65
CA THR A 288 19.89 -71.63 -20.53
C THR A 288 19.89 -70.09 -20.60
N ILE A 289 20.03 -69.52 -21.81
CA ILE A 289 19.92 -68.06 -22.02
C ILE A 289 18.52 -67.57 -21.65
N ALA A 290 17.46 -68.27 -22.08
CA ALA A 290 16.08 -67.89 -21.75
C ALA A 290 15.81 -67.90 -20.23
N ASP A 291 16.26 -68.94 -19.53
CA ASP A 291 16.14 -69.05 -18.07
C ASP A 291 16.91 -67.93 -17.35
N GLN A 292 18.09 -67.56 -17.85
CA GLN A 292 18.88 -66.46 -17.30
C GLN A 292 18.26 -65.09 -17.59
N GLU A 293 17.69 -64.88 -18.78
CA GLU A 293 16.96 -63.67 -19.16
C GLU A 293 15.72 -63.47 -18.28
N GLU A 294 14.97 -64.54 -18.01
CA GLU A 294 13.81 -64.47 -17.11
C GLU A 294 14.23 -64.11 -15.68
N ARG A 295 15.28 -64.75 -15.14
CA ARG A 295 15.83 -64.41 -13.82
C ARG A 295 16.33 -62.97 -13.76
N LEU A 296 17.02 -62.49 -14.79
CA LEU A 296 17.51 -61.13 -14.88
C LEU A 296 16.36 -60.12 -14.86
N ARG A 297 15.29 -60.36 -15.64
CA ARG A 297 14.09 -59.52 -15.62
C ARG A 297 13.46 -59.48 -14.24
N ALA A 298 13.23 -60.65 -13.63
CA ALA A 298 12.65 -60.73 -12.28
C ALA A 298 13.47 -59.96 -11.23
N ARG A 299 14.81 -60.06 -11.26
CA ARG A 299 15.70 -59.31 -10.35
C ARG A 299 15.74 -57.82 -10.64
N THR A 300 15.70 -57.44 -11.91
CA THR A 300 15.66 -56.03 -12.32
C THR A 300 14.35 -55.37 -11.88
N ASP A 301 13.22 -56.07 -12.03
CA ASP A 301 11.91 -55.60 -11.58
C ASP A 301 11.85 -55.48 -10.06
N GLU A 302 12.42 -56.45 -9.33
CA GLU A 302 12.55 -56.40 -7.88
C GLU A 302 13.39 -55.19 -7.42
N LEU A 303 14.53 -54.94 -8.07
CA LEU A 303 15.38 -53.79 -7.81
C LEU A 303 14.65 -52.46 -8.08
N GLN A 304 13.92 -52.36 -9.19
CA GLN A 304 13.13 -51.18 -9.52
C GLN A 304 12.03 -50.93 -8.48
N ARG A 305 11.31 -51.98 -8.07
CA ARG A 305 10.28 -51.89 -7.02
C ARG A 305 10.86 -51.35 -5.71
N ILE A 306 12.01 -51.86 -5.27
CA ILE A 306 12.67 -51.41 -4.03
C ILE A 306 13.11 -49.94 -4.13
N ARG A 307 13.62 -49.50 -5.29
CA ARG A 307 13.97 -48.08 -5.52
C ARG A 307 12.75 -47.17 -5.49
N LEU A 308 11.63 -47.61 -6.08
CA LEU A 308 10.36 -46.87 -6.01
C LEU A 308 9.87 -46.76 -4.56
N GLU A 309 9.88 -47.86 -3.80
CA GLU A 309 9.52 -47.86 -2.38
C GLU A 309 10.43 -46.93 -1.55
N GLN A 310 11.74 -46.91 -1.83
CA GLN A 310 12.68 -46.00 -1.20
C GLN A 310 12.30 -44.54 -1.47
N GLN A 311 11.98 -44.20 -2.72
CA GLN A 311 11.60 -42.85 -3.12
C GLN A 311 10.27 -42.42 -2.50
N GLU A 312 9.24 -43.27 -2.54
CA GLU A 312 7.96 -43.02 -1.87
C GLU A 312 8.12 -42.81 -0.36
N ARG A 313 9.02 -43.56 0.27
CA ARG A 313 9.31 -43.40 1.69
C ARG A 313 10.03 -42.08 1.97
N MET A 314 10.98 -41.68 1.11
CA MET A 314 11.65 -40.39 1.19
C MET A 314 10.67 -39.22 1.06
N ASP A 315 9.75 -39.30 0.10
CA ASP A 315 8.74 -38.28 -0.11
C ASP A 315 7.76 -38.20 1.07
N ARG A 316 7.36 -39.36 1.62
CA ARG A 316 6.54 -39.40 2.84
C ARG A 316 7.24 -38.76 4.03
N ILE A 317 8.54 -39.02 4.24
CA ILE A 317 9.30 -38.37 5.32
C ILE A 317 9.36 -36.86 5.11
N ARG A 318 9.61 -36.38 3.89
CA ARG A 318 9.57 -34.94 3.59
C ARG A 318 8.20 -34.34 3.94
N ALA A 319 7.12 -35.01 3.56
CA ALA A 319 5.76 -34.58 3.88
C ALA A 319 5.47 -34.59 5.40
N GLU A 320 5.91 -35.62 6.13
CA GLU A 320 5.76 -35.71 7.59
C GLU A 320 6.56 -34.61 8.32
N VAL A 321 7.81 -34.35 7.90
CA VAL A 321 8.64 -33.28 8.48
C VAL A 321 8.03 -31.92 8.17
N ALA A 322 7.51 -31.72 6.95
CA ALA A 322 6.84 -30.48 6.57
C ALA A 322 5.56 -30.26 7.41
N ALA A 323 4.74 -31.29 7.59
CA ALA A 323 3.52 -31.24 8.40
C ALA A 323 3.80 -31.04 9.91
N ALA A 324 4.95 -31.52 10.39
CA ALA A 324 5.36 -31.35 11.78
C ALA A 324 5.95 -29.95 12.07
N GLN A 325 6.24 -29.14 11.05
CA GLN A 325 6.74 -27.80 11.29
C GLN A 325 5.66 -26.90 11.90
N PRO A 326 6.00 -26.10 12.92
CA PRO A 326 5.06 -25.13 13.49
C PRO A 326 4.62 -24.11 12.43
N GLU A 327 3.41 -23.57 12.54
CA GLU A 327 2.89 -22.57 11.60
C GLU A 327 3.90 -21.42 11.37
N GLU A 328 4.01 -20.97 10.11
CA GLU A 328 4.89 -19.86 9.75
C GLU A 328 4.41 -18.58 10.42
N LEU A 329 5.15 -18.15 11.44
CA LEU A 329 4.91 -16.91 12.15
C LEU A 329 6.09 -15.98 11.91
N PRO A 330 6.20 -15.39 10.71
CA PRO A 330 7.27 -14.46 10.42
C PRO A 330 7.20 -13.30 11.43
N PRO A 331 8.37 -12.76 11.82
CA PRO A 331 8.40 -11.59 12.70
C PRO A 331 7.56 -10.49 12.07
N ARG A 332 6.61 -9.94 12.81
CA ARG A 332 5.72 -8.89 12.29
C ARG A 332 6.35 -7.52 12.49
N LEU A 333 6.22 -6.64 11.50
CA LEU A 333 6.63 -5.23 11.56
C LEU A 333 5.71 -4.40 12.49
N THR A 334 5.70 -4.75 13.77
CA THR A 334 5.01 -3.97 14.82
C THR A 334 5.76 -2.68 15.11
N PHE A 335 5.13 -1.72 15.79
CA PHE A 335 5.81 -0.48 16.22
C PHE A 335 7.04 -0.77 17.09
N ALA A 336 6.96 -1.75 17.99
CA ALA A 336 8.09 -2.21 18.78
C ALA A 336 9.20 -2.80 17.90
N ALA A 337 8.86 -3.57 16.86
CA ALA A 337 9.82 -4.09 15.89
C ALA A 337 10.49 -2.95 15.09
N ARG A 338 9.74 -1.94 14.65
CA ARG A 338 10.31 -0.75 13.98
C ARG A 338 11.26 0.02 14.90
N SER A 339 10.92 0.14 16.20
CA SER A 339 11.80 0.79 17.18
C SER A 339 13.08 -0.02 17.42
N LYS A 340 12.99 -1.35 17.50
CA LYS A 340 14.16 -2.24 17.60
C LYS A 340 15.01 -2.20 16.32
N ALA A 341 14.39 -2.19 15.14
CA ALA A 341 15.07 -2.06 13.86
C ALA A 341 15.85 -0.76 13.77
N LEU A 342 15.23 0.38 14.15
CA LEU A 342 15.91 1.67 14.20
C LEU A 342 17.08 1.65 15.20
N GLN A 343 16.90 1.03 16.37
CA GLN A 343 17.99 0.90 17.35
C GLN A 343 19.11 0.00 16.83
N ALA A 344 18.80 -1.07 16.10
CA ALA A 344 19.77 -1.95 15.47
C ALA A 344 20.54 -1.23 14.35
N LEU A 345 19.85 -0.42 13.53
CA LEU A 345 20.48 0.42 12.51
C LEU A 345 21.43 1.45 13.13
N ARG A 346 21.04 2.10 14.23
CA ARG A 346 21.92 3.02 14.98
C ARG A 346 23.16 2.34 15.57
N MET A 347 23.03 1.09 15.98
CA MET A 347 24.13 0.29 16.53
C MET A 347 24.93 -0.43 15.42
N SER A 348 24.50 -0.30 14.16
CA SER A 348 25.21 -0.90 13.04
C SER A 348 26.57 -0.22 12.86
N PRO A 349 27.61 -0.96 12.47
CA PRO A 349 28.95 -0.39 12.28
C PRO A 349 28.98 0.72 11.23
N ASP A 350 28.03 0.72 10.30
CA ASP A 350 27.89 1.74 9.24
C ASP A 350 27.48 3.10 9.81
N GLU A 351 26.76 3.14 10.93
CA GLU A 351 26.29 4.37 11.58
C GLU A 351 27.08 4.74 12.84
N ALA A 352 27.77 3.78 13.46
CA ALA A 352 28.47 3.97 14.73
C ALA A 352 29.62 5.01 14.69
N GLY A 353 30.00 5.50 13.50
CA GLY A 353 31.02 6.54 13.31
C GLY A 353 30.49 7.85 12.69
N VAL A 354 29.22 7.93 12.33
CA VAL A 354 28.64 9.10 11.64
C VAL A 354 28.32 10.19 12.67
N PRO A 355 28.81 11.43 12.52
CA PRO A 355 28.46 12.54 13.41
C PRO A 355 26.94 12.68 13.55
N HIS A 356 26.44 12.97 14.76
CA HIS A 356 24.99 13.05 15.04
C HIS A 356 24.23 13.92 14.03
N PHE A 357 24.85 14.99 13.51
CA PHE A 357 24.24 15.90 12.52
C PHE A 357 24.07 15.31 11.11
N GLU A 358 24.87 14.31 10.74
CA GLU A 358 24.71 13.55 9.49
C GLU A 358 23.65 12.45 9.63
N THR A 359 23.26 12.10 10.87
CA THR A 359 22.10 11.25 11.10
C THR A 359 20.81 12.04 10.86
N VAL A 360 19.80 11.35 10.35
CA VAL A 360 18.46 11.90 10.12
C VAL A 360 17.84 12.46 11.40
N ASP A 361 18.12 11.85 12.56
CA ASP A 361 17.71 12.33 13.87
C ASP A 361 18.30 13.71 14.19
N GLY A 362 19.61 13.87 13.99
CA GLY A 362 20.27 15.15 14.23
C GLY A 362 19.83 16.23 13.24
N PHE A 363 19.59 15.87 11.97
CA PHE A 363 19.02 16.80 10.99
C PHE A 363 17.62 17.28 11.39
N ALA A 364 16.73 16.37 11.80
CA ALA A 364 15.40 16.70 12.27
C ALA A 364 15.42 17.62 13.50
N GLN A 365 16.29 17.31 14.48
CA GLN A 365 16.49 18.15 15.66
C GLN A 365 17.02 19.53 15.30
N ALA A 366 18.02 19.59 14.40
CA ALA A 366 18.62 20.85 13.96
C ALA A 366 17.60 21.70 13.20
N ALA A 367 16.83 21.14 12.27
CA ALA A 367 15.81 21.85 11.50
C ALA A 367 14.73 22.45 12.42
N LEU A 368 14.17 21.66 13.35
CA LEU A 368 13.19 22.14 14.32
C LEU A 368 13.78 23.20 15.27
N ALA A 369 15.02 23.00 15.74
CA ALA A 369 15.72 23.98 16.57
C ALA A 369 15.95 25.30 15.81
N ILE A 370 16.37 25.25 14.55
CA ILE A 370 16.58 26.44 13.70
C ILE A 370 15.27 27.20 13.52
N LEU A 371 14.15 26.51 13.25
CA LEU A 371 12.84 27.17 13.12
C LEU A 371 12.42 27.85 14.41
N PHE A 372 12.60 27.17 15.55
CA PHE A 372 12.32 27.74 16.85
C PHE A 372 13.18 28.96 17.18
N PHE A 373 14.50 28.85 16.98
CA PHE A 373 15.42 29.96 17.18
C PHE A 373 15.14 31.11 16.21
N SER A 374 14.63 30.82 15.01
CA SER A 374 14.19 31.84 14.06
C SER A 374 12.98 32.59 14.60
N LEU A 375 12.00 31.93 15.22
CA LEU A 375 10.87 32.61 15.87
C LEU A 375 11.30 33.46 17.06
N ILE A 376 12.22 32.94 17.89
CA ILE A 376 12.80 33.72 18.99
C ILE A 376 13.54 34.93 18.46
N ALA A 377 14.40 34.77 17.46
CA ALA A 377 15.15 35.85 16.83
C ALA A 377 14.19 36.89 16.24
N LEU A 378 13.18 36.45 15.51
CA LEU A 378 12.17 37.34 14.92
C LEU A 378 11.48 38.19 16.00
N LYS A 379 11.11 37.58 17.14
CA LYS A 379 10.51 38.31 18.27
C LYS A 379 11.51 39.20 19.02
N LEU A 380 12.78 38.81 19.12
CA LEU A 380 13.83 39.63 19.75
C LEU A 380 14.14 40.89 18.93
N PHE A 381 14.12 40.76 17.60
CA PHE A 381 14.39 41.82 16.62
C PHE A 381 13.10 42.47 16.08
N GLU A 382 12.02 42.45 16.86
CA GLU A 382 10.74 43.06 16.49
C GLU A 382 10.91 44.59 16.22
N PRO A 383 10.64 45.06 14.97
CA PRO A 383 10.72 46.47 14.64
C PRO A 383 9.78 47.33 15.50
N ALA A 384 10.12 48.61 15.71
CA ALA A 384 9.26 49.54 16.45
C ALA A 384 7.84 49.65 15.84
N ALA A 385 7.74 49.57 14.51
CA ALA A 385 6.45 49.58 13.81
C ALA A 385 5.56 48.37 14.17
N VAL A 386 6.15 47.19 14.38
CA VAL A 386 5.39 45.97 14.75
C VAL A 386 4.92 46.07 16.20
N ARG A 387 5.76 46.63 17.09
CA ARG A 387 5.37 46.90 18.48
C ARG A 387 4.20 47.88 18.57
N ALA A 388 4.25 48.95 17.78
CA ALA A 388 3.16 49.90 17.65
C ALA A 388 1.89 49.23 17.11
N TYR A 389 2.03 48.32 16.14
CA TYR A 389 0.89 47.59 15.59
C TYR A 389 0.18 46.69 16.60
N TYR A 390 0.92 45.97 17.46
CA TYR A 390 0.31 45.07 18.44
C TYR A 390 -0.21 45.74 19.70
N ASN A 391 0.18 47.00 19.96
CA ASN A 391 -0.31 47.76 21.10
C ASN A 391 -1.79 48.14 20.93
N GLU A 392 -2.68 47.51 21.73
CA GLU A 392 -4.13 47.72 21.63
C GLU A 392 -4.53 49.19 21.89
N ALA A 393 -3.90 49.81 22.90
CA ALA A 393 -4.17 51.19 23.26
C ALA A 393 -3.78 52.12 22.10
N LEU A 394 -2.62 51.89 21.49
CA LEU A 394 -2.17 52.70 20.36
C LEU A 394 -3.04 52.51 19.11
N GLN A 395 -3.48 51.29 18.82
CA GLN A 395 -4.43 51.00 17.73
C GLN A 395 -5.74 51.77 17.90
N PHE A 396 -6.28 51.78 19.12
CA PHE A 396 -7.50 52.54 19.42
C PHE A 396 -7.31 54.04 19.24
N GLN A 397 -6.17 54.59 19.69
CA GLN A 397 -5.88 56.01 19.53
C GLN A 397 -5.59 56.38 18.08
N TYR A 398 -4.96 55.49 17.30
CA TYR A 398 -4.75 55.73 15.87
C TYR A 398 -6.06 55.73 15.08
N ARG A 399 -7.01 54.86 15.43
CA ARG A 399 -8.36 54.91 14.83
C ARG A 399 -9.05 56.23 15.16
N LYS A 400 -8.97 56.69 16.41
CA LYS A 400 -9.47 58.02 16.80
C LYS A 400 -8.78 59.16 16.04
N TYR A 401 -7.49 59.04 15.78
CA TYR A 401 -6.75 59.99 14.95
C TYR A 401 -7.30 60.04 13.53
N LEU A 402 -7.51 58.88 12.89
CA LEU A 402 -8.08 58.77 11.55
C LEU A 402 -9.51 59.30 11.47
N ASP A 403 -10.29 59.15 12.55
CA ASP A 403 -11.63 59.70 12.68
C ASP A 403 -11.63 61.22 13.00
N GLY A 404 -10.45 61.85 13.13
CA GLY A 404 -10.29 63.27 13.45
C GLY A 404 -10.54 63.63 14.92
N ALA A 405 -10.85 62.66 15.78
CA ALA A 405 -11.20 62.89 17.18
C ALA A 405 -10.02 63.44 18.03
N LEU A 406 -8.79 63.29 17.54
CA LEU A 406 -7.58 63.81 18.19
C LEU A 406 -7.11 65.17 17.65
N ALA A 407 -7.86 65.80 16.73
CA ALA A 407 -7.47 67.07 16.12
C ALA A 407 -7.29 68.23 17.12
N GLY A 408 -7.89 68.14 18.32
CA GLY A 408 -7.71 69.10 19.40
C GLY A 408 -6.34 69.03 20.11
N ILE A 409 -5.54 67.99 19.86
CA ILE A 409 -4.19 67.85 20.39
C ILE A 409 -3.19 68.33 19.32
N PRO A 410 -2.38 69.37 19.58
CA PRO A 410 -1.38 69.88 18.66
C PRO A 410 -0.43 68.77 18.20
N GLY A 411 -0.22 68.71 16.88
CA GLY A 411 0.56 67.65 16.24
C GLY A 411 -0.25 66.44 15.77
N PHE A 412 -1.53 66.30 16.15
CA PHE A 412 -2.42 65.22 15.71
C PHE A 412 -3.53 65.68 14.78
N ALA A 413 -3.27 66.72 13.98
CA ALA A 413 -4.17 67.08 12.88
C ALA A 413 -4.25 65.90 11.89
N CYS A 414 -5.45 65.60 11.41
CA CYS A 414 -5.69 64.58 10.38
C CYS A 414 -6.08 65.28 9.07
N PRO A 415 -5.13 65.62 8.20
CA PRO A 415 -5.42 66.20 6.89
C PRO A 415 -6.29 65.25 6.04
N GLU A 416 -7.10 65.83 5.16
CA GLU A 416 -7.89 65.06 4.19
C GLU A 416 -6.97 64.29 3.23
N ASP A 417 -5.86 64.90 2.83
CA ASP A 417 -4.81 64.29 2.01
C ASP A 417 -4.10 63.16 2.76
N VAL A 418 -4.18 61.94 2.22
CA VAL A 418 -3.61 60.73 2.80
C VAL A 418 -2.08 60.81 2.89
N ALA A 419 -1.43 61.52 1.97
CA ALA A 419 0.03 61.67 1.97
C ALA A 419 0.55 62.54 3.13
N GLN A 420 -0.30 63.39 3.70
CA GLN A 420 0.04 64.30 4.81
C GLN A 420 -0.33 63.74 6.18
N ARG A 421 -0.98 62.58 6.24
CA ARG A 421 -1.31 61.91 7.50
C ARG A 421 -0.03 61.38 8.14
N LEU A 422 0.00 61.39 9.47
CA LEU A 422 1.12 60.84 10.22
C LEU A 422 1.30 59.37 9.87
N SER A 423 2.53 58.98 9.56
CA SER A 423 2.83 57.56 9.41
C SER A 423 2.58 56.83 10.73
N PRO A 424 2.20 55.55 10.71
CA PRO A 424 1.98 54.76 11.93
C PRO A 424 3.09 54.87 12.99
N VAL A 425 4.35 54.94 12.55
CA VAL A 425 5.52 55.04 13.42
C VAL A 425 5.66 56.44 14.02
N GLU A 426 5.40 57.48 13.23
CA GLU A 426 5.42 58.86 13.71
C GLU A 426 4.29 59.11 14.70
N PHE A 427 3.08 58.62 14.39
CA PHE A 427 1.95 58.67 15.31
C PHE A 427 2.28 57.98 16.63
N ALA A 428 2.84 56.76 16.59
CA ALA A 428 3.25 56.02 17.78
C ALA A 428 4.22 56.82 18.65
N ARG A 429 5.27 57.37 18.02
CA ARG A 429 6.32 58.14 18.71
C ARG A 429 5.75 59.42 19.33
N LEU A 430 4.90 60.14 18.61
CA LEU A 430 4.28 61.37 19.10
C LEU A 430 3.31 61.07 20.25
N TRP A 431 2.51 60.02 20.12
CA TRP A 431 1.54 59.61 21.15
C TRP A 431 2.23 59.15 22.43
N GLU A 432 3.29 58.32 22.33
CA GLU A 432 4.09 57.93 23.50
C GLU A 432 4.77 59.13 24.17
N GLY A 433 5.17 60.14 23.40
CA GLY A 433 5.72 61.39 23.93
C GLY A 433 4.66 62.18 24.70
N TYR A 434 3.48 62.35 24.10
CA TYR A 434 2.34 63.02 24.71
C TYR A 434 1.83 62.32 25.98
N GLU A 435 1.71 60.99 25.96
CA GLU A 435 1.26 60.21 27.11
C GLU A 435 2.24 60.27 28.28
N ARG A 436 3.55 60.35 27.99
CA ARG A 436 4.60 60.45 29.00
C ARG A 436 4.68 61.84 29.64
N ASP A 437 4.57 62.89 28.81
CA ASP A 437 4.66 64.29 29.25
C ASP A 437 3.80 65.18 28.35
N PRO A 438 2.50 65.35 28.67
CA PRO A 438 1.60 66.17 27.86
C PRO A 438 2.09 67.61 27.75
N GLU A 439 2.49 68.22 28.88
CA GLU A 439 2.91 69.63 28.96
C GLU A 439 4.18 69.88 28.16
N GLY A 440 5.18 69.01 28.29
CA GLY A 440 6.39 69.05 27.47
C GLY A 440 6.11 68.86 25.98
N HIS A 441 5.18 67.98 25.62
CA HIS A 441 4.77 67.78 24.22
C HIS A 441 4.11 69.04 23.63
N PHE A 442 3.22 69.69 24.37
CA PHE A 442 2.61 70.96 23.95
C PHE A 442 3.67 72.04 23.72
N ALA A 443 4.63 72.17 24.64
CA ALA A 443 5.72 73.14 24.52
C ALA A 443 6.64 72.86 23.32
N GLU A 444 7.00 71.59 23.09
CA GLU A 444 7.83 71.18 21.95
C GLU A 444 7.11 71.42 20.61
N GLN A 445 5.82 71.11 20.53
CA GLN A 445 5.03 71.34 19.32
C GLN A 445 4.81 72.83 19.05
N GLN A 446 4.56 73.64 20.07
CA GLN A 446 4.49 75.09 19.92
C GLN A 446 5.83 75.66 19.44
N ALA A 447 6.95 75.19 20.00
CA ALA A 447 8.29 75.57 19.55
C ALA A 447 8.56 75.13 18.10
N ARG A 448 8.14 73.91 17.71
CA ARG A 448 8.25 73.42 16.32
C ARG A 448 7.40 74.21 15.35
N LEU A 449 6.15 74.54 15.71
CA LEU A 449 5.26 75.34 14.86
C LEU A 449 5.80 76.77 14.72
N ALA A 450 6.28 77.39 15.81
CA ALA A 450 6.93 78.70 15.78
C ALA A 450 8.25 78.70 14.98
N ALA A 451 9.01 77.59 15.01
CA ALA A 451 10.22 77.43 14.19
C ALA A 451 9.93 77.07 12.73
N ALA A 452 8.81 76.39 12.45
CA ALA A 452 8.39 76.01 11.11
C ALA A 452 7.76 77.17 10.33
N GLU A 453 7.20 78.17 11.00
CA GLU A 453 6.62 79.37 10.37
C GLU A 453 7.63 80.15 9.50
N PRO A 454 8.87 80.48 9.96
CA PRO A 454 9.90 81.08 9.11
C PRO A 454 10.46 80.11 8.05
N MET A 455 10.35 78.80 8.27
CA MET A 455 10.79 77.77 7.33
C MET A 455 9.78 77.54 6.21
N ARG A 456 8.48 77.64 6.48
CA ARG A 456 7.40 77.58 5.47
C ARG A 456 7.40 78.80 4.57
N THR A 457 7.70 79.98 5.11
CA THR A 457 7.93 81.19 4.30
C THR A 457 9.19 81.03 3.45
N ARG A 458 10.29 80.52 4.00
CA ARG A 458 11.48 80.18 3.18
C ARG A 458 11.24 79.10 2.14
N LEU A 459 10.47 78.03 2.43
CA LEU A 459 10.17 76.98 1.46
C LEU A 459 9.15 77.43 0.40
N ALA A 460 8.25 78.36 0.74
CA ALA A 460 7.41 79.03 -0.25
C ALA A 460 8.25 79.94 -1.16
N ASP A 461 9.22 80.66 -0.59
CA ASP A 461 10.18 81.49 -1.34
C ASP A 461 11.17 80.64 -2.15
N GLU A 462 11.59 79.49 -1.63
CA GLU A 462 12.51 78.54 -2.28
C GLU A 462 11.79 77.70 -3.33
N SER A 463 10.55 77.27 -3.15
CA SER A 463 9.77 76.60 -4.21
C SER A 463 9.37 77.57 -5.32
N PHE A 464 9.17 78.86 -5.00
CA PHE A 464 9.05 79.93 -5.98
C PHE A 464 10.39 80.22 -6.69
N ALA A 465 11.51 80.15 -5.96
CA ALA A 465 12.84 80.26 -6.52
C ALA A 465 13.24 79.02 -7.34
N GLU A 466 12.82 77.82 -6.96
CA GLU A 466 13.04 76.56 -7.65
C GLU A 466 12.19 76.47 -8.89
N THR A 467 10.94 76.92 -8.88
CA THR A 467 10.16 77.07 -10.12
C THR A 467 10.73 78.15 -11.05
N LEU A 468 11.34 79.21 -10.51
CA LEU A 468 12.12 80.18 -11.28
C LEU A 468 13.45 79.59 -11.79
N ILE A 469 14.14 78.76 -11.01
CA ILE A 469 15.39 78.08 -11.36
C ILE A 469 15.12 76.92 -12.31
N GLU A 470 14.01 76.19 -12.23
CA GLU A 470 13.58 75.15 -13.18
C GLU A 470 13.20 75.78 -14.51
N ARG A 471 12.48 76.91 -14.52
CA ARG A 471 12.27 77.68 -15.76
C ARG A 471 13.57 78.25 -16.32
N ARG A 472 14.53 78.61 -15.46
CA ARG A 472 15.86 79.08 -15.87
C ARG A 472 16.78 77.93 -16.27
N ARG A 473 16.62 76.72 -15.73
CA ARG A 473 17.29 75.47 -16.09
C ARG A 473 16.72 74.92 -17.37
N GLU A 474 15.41 74.90 -17.59
CA GLU A 474 14.84 74.58 -18.90
C GLU A 474 15.30 75.56 -19.98
N ASN A 475 15.46 76.85 -19.66
CA ASN A 475 16.06 77.81 -20.61
C ASN A 475 17.58 77.62 -20.76
N LEU A 476 18.32 77.38 -19.68
CA LEU A 476 19.77 77.12 -19.72
C LEU A 476 20.11 75.77 -20.34
N ASP A 477 19.25 74.76 -20.21
CA ASP A 477 19.36 73.44 -20.80
C ASP A 477 18.98 73.53 -22.28
N ARG A 478 17.99 74.34 -22.67
CA ARG A 478 17.76 74.67 -24.09
C ARG A 478 18.93 75.46 -24.71
N GLU A 479 19.54 76.39 -23.97
CA GLU A 479 20.72 77.12 -24.41
C GLU A 479 21.99 76.24 -24.40
N LEU A 480 22.15 75.35 -23.42
CA LEU A 480 23.23 74.37 -23.33
C LEU A 480 23.06 73.26 -24.33
N ASP A 481 21.84 72.86 -24.73
CA ASP A 481 21.63 71.89 -25.81
C ASP A 481 21.96 72.53 -27.16
N LEU A 482 21.70 73.85 -27.33
CA LEU A 482 22.13 74.61 -28.50
C LEU A 482 23.66 74.86 -28.53
N VAL A 483 24.27 75.12 -27.37
CA VAL A 483 25.74 75.29 -27.21
C VAL A 483 26.47 73.95 -27.26
N SER A 484 25.88 72.86 -26.75
CA SER A 484 26.42 71.50 -26.81
C SER A 484 26.28 70.93 -28.21
N ARG A 485 25.20 71.20 -28.94
CA ARG A 485 25.15 70.89 -30.40
C ARG A 485 26.18 71.70 -31.19
N ARG A 486 26.42 72.97 -30.85
CA ARG A 486 27.53 73.75 -31.45
C ARG A 486 28.90 73.20 -31.08
N ARG A 487 29.12 72.84 -29.80
CA ARG A 487 30.37 72.24 -29.31
C ARG A 487 30.56 70.81 -29.80
N GLU A 488 29.53 70.03 -30.02
CA GLU A 488 29.61 68.69 -30.62
C GLU A 488 29.94 68.79 -32.10
N ILE A 489 29.43 69.81 -32.81
CA ILE A 489 29.83 70.09 -34.19
C ILE A 489 31.29 70.61 -34.24
N GLU A 490 31.70 71.47 -33.30
CA GLU A 490 33.08 71.97 -33.20
C GLU A 490 34.07 70.89 -32.70
N VAL A 491 33.68 70.04 -31.75
CA VAL A 491 34.46 68.92 -31.23
C VAL A 491 34.48 67.77 -32.23
N ALA A 492 33.41 67.50 -32.98
CA ALA A 492 33.48 66.55 -34.10
C ALA A 492 34.36 67.06 -35.24
N ALA A 493 34.38 68.37 -35.49
CA ALA A 493 35.33 68.99 -36.43
C ALA A 493 36.78 68.92 -35.91
N TYR A 494 37.00 69.19 -34.62
CA TYR A 494 38.31 69.14 -33.96
C TYR A 494 38.81 67.71 -33.74
N GLU A 495 37.92 66.74 -33.48
CA GLU A 495 38.21 65.30 -33.38
C GLU A 495 38.45 64.70 -34.75
N ASN A 496 37.81 65.18 -35.83
CA ASN A 496 38.18 64.80 -37.19
C ASN A 496 39.55 65.38 -37.57
N GLU A 497 39.87 66.62 -37.17
CA GLU A 497 41.20 67.22 -37.37
C GLU A 497 42.28 66.53 -36.53
N GLN A 498 41.97 66.16 -35.27
CA GLN A 498 42.84 65.38 -34.39
C GLN A 498 42.91 63.91 -34.80
N ARG A 499 41.88 63.30 -35.40
CA ARG A 499 41.95 61.95 -35.99
C ARG A 499 42.77 61.92 -37.26
N LEU A 500 42.74 62.99 -38.06
CA LEU A 500 43.62 63.13 -39.23
C LEU A 500 45.08 63.34 -38.77
N ARG A 501 45.34 64.23 -37.81
CA ARG A 501 46.69 64.45 -37.25
C ARG A 501 47.21 63.27 -36.42
N ALA A 502 46.37 62.59 -35.64
CA ALA A 502 46.71 61.36 -34.93
C ALA A 502 46.77 60.15 -35.86
N GLY A 503 46.10 60.19 -37.01
CA GLY A 503 46.24 59.22 -38.10
C GLY A 503 47.59 59.36 -38.80
N GLU A 504 48.04 60.59 -39.06
CA GLU A 504 49.36 60.89 -39.63
C GLU A 504 50.50 60.60 -38.63
N LEU A 505 50.34 60.92 -37.34
CA LEU A 505 51.30 60.58 -36.29
C LEU A 505 51.31 59.09 -35.92
N ARG A 506 50.15 58.39 -35.98
CA ARG A 506 50.09 56.93 -35.82
C ARG A 506 50.59 56.20 -37.06
N ALA A 507 50.48 56.76 -38.27
CA ALA A 507 51.13 56.20 -39.45
C ALA A 507 52.66 56.32 -39.34
N GLN A 508 53.18 57.46 -38.91
CA GLN A 508 54.62 57.67 -38.69
C GLN A 508 55.18 56.81 -37.54
N LEU A 509 54.46 56.69 -36.41
CA LEU A 509 54.84 55.80 -35.31
C LEU A 509 54.61 54.32 -35.63
N ALA A 510 53.59 53.96 -36.42
CA ALA A 510 53.36 52.59 -36.90
C ALA A 510 54.41 52.16 -37.91
N ASP A 511 54.95 53.06 -38.73
CA ASP A 511 56.03 52.73 -39.67
C ASP A 511 57.39 52.61 -38.95
N GLU A 512 57.64 53.39 -37.88
CA GLU A 512 58.80 53.19 -36.99
C GLU A 512 58.69 51.95 -36.08
N THR A 513 57.49 51.61 -35.58
CA THR A 513 57.27 50.36 -34.84
C THR A 513 57.18 49.14 -35.74
N ARG A 514 56.73 49.25 -37.00
CA ARG A 514 56.82 48.18 -38.01
C ARG A 514 58.26 47.91 -38.40
N ALA A 515 59.13 48.91 -38.52
CA ALA A 515 60.55 48.70 -38.78
C ALA A 515 61.27 48.02 -37.59
N LYS A 516 60.95 48.38 -36.34
CA LYS A 516 61.49 47.71 -35.14
C LYS A 516 60.89 46.31 -34.90
N HIS A 517 59.61 46.11 -35.20
CA HIS A 517 58.97 44.79 -35.13
C HIS A 517 59.34 43.88 -36.31
N HIS A 518 59.69 44.41 -37.49
CA HIS A 518 60.26 43.62 -38.59
C HIS A 518 61.64 43.10 -38.22
N HIS A 519 62.50 43.95 -37.64
CA HIS A 519 63.82 43.50 -37.20
C HIS A 519 63.76 42.47 -36.07
N ARG A 520 62.82 42.63 -35.12
CA ARG A 520 62.57 41.65 -34.04
C ARG A 520 61.81 40.39 -34.51
N ARG A 521 60.97 40.50 -35.55
CA ARG A 521 60.32 39.35 -36.20
C ARG A 521 61.32 38.57 -37.04
N GLU A 522 62.25 39.20 -37.73
CA GLU A 522 63.28 38.50 -38.51
C GLU A 522 64.26 37.75 -37.59
N GLU A 523 64.61 38.31 -36.41
CA GLU A 523 65.37 37.60 -35.37
C GLU A 523 64.58 36.42 -34.76
N LEU A 524 63.31 36.63 -34.39
CA LEU A 524 62.45 35.59 -33.83
C LEU A 524 61.99 34.55 -34.86
N GLU A 525 61.87 34.91 -36.13
CA GLU A 525 61.59 34.00 -37.24
C GLU A 525 62.82 33.18 -37.56
N HIS A 526 64.04 33.73 -37.47
CA HIS A 526 65.26 32.93 -37.63
C HIS A 526 65.47 31.95 -36.46
N GLU A 527 65.17 32.35 -35.23
CA GLU A 527 65.18 31.48 -34.03
C GLU A 527 64.03 30.46 -34.05
N LEU A 528 62.82 30.84 -34.47
CA LEU A 528 61.69 29.92 -34.65
C LEU A 528 61.90 28.98 -35.82
N GLN A 529 62.64 29.37 -36.86
CA GLN A 529 62.92 28.54 -38.02
C GLN A 529 64.04 27.54 -37.70
N GLN A 530 65.05 27.90 -36.91
CA GLN A 530 66.01 26.94 -36.34
C GLN A 530 65.38 26.00 -35.30
N ALA A 531 64.44 26.49 -34.48
CA ALA A 531 63.66 25.67 -33.56
C ALA A 531 62.65 24.78 -34.30
N ARG A 532 62.08 25.23 -35.41
CA ARG A 532 61.17 24.43 -36.26
C ARG A 532 61.92 23.44 -37.13
N GLU A 533 63.14 23.72 -37.58
CA GLU A 533 63.98 22.77 -38.32
C GLU A 533 64.53 21.69 -37.38
N SER A 534 64.98 22.05 -36.17
CA SER A 534 65.36 21.06 -35.15
C SER A 534 64.17 20.26 -34.63
N TRP A 535 63.01 20.90 -34.42
CA TRP A 535 61.77 20.20 -34.06
C TRP A 535 61.20 19.38 -35.22
N ALA A 536 61.31 19.82 -36.48
CA ALA A 536 60.87 19.04 -37.64
C ALA A 536 61.81 17.88 -37.93
N LEU A 537 63.12 18.01 -37.71
CA LEU A 537 64.08 16.90 -37.77
C LEU A 537 63.81 15.89 -36.65
N GLN A 538 63.56 16.36 -35.43
CA GLN A 538 63.24 15.48 -34.30
C GLN A 538 61.86 14.84 -34.43
N LYS A 539 60.86 15.57 -34.92
CA LYS A 539 59.52 15.06 -35.21
C LYS A 539 59.51 14.13 -36.42
N ALA A 540 60.33 14.37 -37.44
CA ALA A 540 60.47 13.44 -38.57
C ALA A 540 61.17 12.14 -38.13
N HIS A 541 62.18 12.24 -37.26
CA HIS A 541 62.83 11.07 -36.67
C HIS A 541 61.88 10.30 -35.74
N ASP A 542 61.13 11.00 -34.88
CA ASP A 542 60.12 10.39 -34.01
C ASP A 542 58.92 9.84 -34.81
N GLU A 543 58.54 10.47 -35.93
CA GLU A 543 57.51 9.98 -36.85
C GLU A 543 57.98 8.77 -37.66
N GLU A 544 59.26 8.69 -38.04
CA GLU A 544 59.85 7.50 -38.65
C GLU A 544 59.96 6.36 -37.63
N ASP A 545 60.38 6.63 -36.40
CA ASP A 545 60.42 5.65 -35.31
C ASP A 545 59.01 5.17 -34.92
N LEU A 546 58.02 6.08 -34.93
CA LEU A 546 56.61 5.74 -34.75
C LEU A 546 56.05 5.00 -35.95
N ARG A 547 56.42 5.32 -37.20
CA ARG A 547 55.99 4.58 -38.40
C ARG A 547 56.60 3.20 -38.46
N GLU A 548 57.84 3.02 -38.03
CA GLU A 548 58.48 1.70 -37.95
C GLU A 548 57.87 0.86 -36.82
N ARG A 549 57.60 1.45 -35.66
CA ARG A 549 56.90 0.77 -34.55
C ARG A 549 55.43 0.52 -34.87
N MET A 550 54.75 1.44 -35.56
CA MET A 550 53.37 1.26 -36.04
C MET A 550 53.30 0.24 -37.17
N ALA A 551 54.24 0.20 -38.11
CA ALA A 551 54.27 -0.81 -39.16
C ALA A 551 54.67 -2.20 -38.62
N ALA A 552 55.48 -2.27 -37.56
CA ALA A 552 55.77 -3.52 -36.84
C ALA A 552 54.57 -3.96 -35.97
N PHE A 553 53.86 -3.00 -35.38
CA PHE A 553 52.63 -3.24 -34.63
C PHE A 553 51.47 -3.61 -35.56
N GLU A 554 51.31 -2.97 -36.71
CA GLU A 554 50.31 -3.28 -37.73
C GLU A 554 50.60 -4.63 -38.37
N ARG A 555 51.86 -4.97 -38.66
CA ARG A 555 52.22 -6.33 -39.11
C ARG A 555 51.96 -7.39 -38.04
N SER A 556 52.17 -7.10 -36.75
CA SER A 556 51.84 -8.04 -35.67
C SER A 556 50.33 -8.12 -35.38
N VAL A 557 49.60 -7.02 -35.58
CA VAL A 557 48.13 -6.94 -35.48
C VAL A 557 47.47 -7.58 -36.69
N GLU A 558 48.04 -7.49 -37.89
CA GLU A 558 47.55 -8.17 -39.10
C GLU A 558 47.80 -9.67 -39.02
N LEU A 559 48.99 -10.12 -38.58
CA LEU A 559 49.23 -11.53 -38.29
C LEU A 559 48.31 -12.06 -37.19
N ALA A 560 48.05 -11.26 -36.14
CA ALA A 560 47.09 -11.62 -35.09
C ALA A 560 45.63 -11.56 -35.58
N ARG A 561 45.27 -10.66 -36.52
CA ARG A 561 43.93 -10.57 -37.13
C ARG A 561 43.71 -11.69 -38.13
N GLU A 562 44.73 -12.15 -38.85
CA GLU A 562 44.64 -13.29 -39.76
C GLU A 562 44.55 -14.62 -38.98
N ASP A 563 45.35 -14.79 -37.92
CA ASP A 563 45.24 -15.93 -37.00
C ASP A 563 43.87 -15.93 -36.28
N ARG A 564 43.37 -14.74 -35.90
CA ARG A 564 42.02 -14.59 -35.32
C ARG A 564 40.91 -14.79 -36.33
N ARG A 565 41.05 -14.36 -37.60
CA ARG A 565 40.09 -14.63 -38.69
C ARG A 565 40.05 -16.10 -39.09
N LEU A 566 41.17 -16.81 -39.05
CA LEU A 566 41.22 -18.25 -39.29
C LEU A 566 40.57 -19.02 -38.13
N ARG A 567 40.85 -18.64 -36.87
CA ARG A 567 40.17 -19.21 -35.69
C ARG A 567 38.70 -18.82 -35.60
N GLU A 568 38.33 -17.61 -35.99
CA GLU A 568 36.93 -17.17 -36.07
C GLU A 568 36.21 -17.93 -37.16
N LYS A 569 36.78 -18.14 -38.36
CA LYS A 569 36.18 -18.98 -39.40
C LYS A 569 36.08 -20.46 -38.99
N GLU A 570 37.08 -21.02 -38.31
CA GLU A 570 36.98 -22.39 -37.74
C GLU A 570 35.92 -22.49 -36.64
N MET A 571 35.81 -21.47 -35.79
CA MET A 571 34.79 -21.39 -34.73
C MET A 571 33.40 -21.11 -35.31
N GLU A 572 33.30 -20.36 -36.40
CA GLU A 572 32.05 -20.05 -37.09
C GLU A 572 31.56 -21.27 -37.88
N ILE A 573 32.44 -22.04 -38.52
CA ILE A 573 32.10 -23.34 -39.13
C ILE A 573 31.70 -24.37 -38.05
N ARG A 574 32.39 -24.40 -36.90
CA ARG A 574 31.98 -25.26 -35.77
C ARG A 574 30.70 -24.77 -35.08
N ARG A 575 30.43 -23.46 -35.09
CA ARG A 575 29.19 -22.88 -34.57
C ARG A 575 28.03 -23.11 -35.52
N THR A 576 28.20 -23.01 -36.84
CA THR A 576 27.13 -23.33 -37.80
C THR A 576 26.81 -24.81 -37.78
N GLN A 577 27.81 -25.70 -37.68
CA GLN A 577 27.58 -27.14 -37.51
C GLN A 577 26.88 -27.46 -36.18
N ARG A 578 27.32 -26.86 -35.06
CA ARG A 578 26.63 -27.03 -33.77
C ARG A 578 25.27 -26.36 -33.71
N GLU A 579 25.05 -25.24 -34.39
CA GLU A 579 23.76 -24.56 -34.48
C GLU A 579 22.79 -25.34 -35.38
N GLU A 580 23.26 -26.02 -36.42
CA GLU A 580 22.43 -26.90 -37.23
C GLU A 580 22.07 -28.18 -36.46
N GLU A 581 23.02 -28.78 -35.73
CA GLU A 581 22.76 -29.90 -34.83
C GLU A 581 21.85 -29.51 -33.65
N LEU A 582 22.05 -28.32 -33.06
CA LEU A 582 21.19 -27.77 -32.01
C LEU A 582 19.83 -27.37 -32.57
N ARG A 583 19.71 -26.81 -33.78
CA ARG A 583 18.41 -26.53 -34.41
C ARG A 583 17.66 -27.82 -34.74
N GLN A 584 18.34 -28.89 -35.17
CA GLN A 584 17.70 -30.18 -35.38
C GLN A 584 17.29 -30.84 -34.04
N ALA A 585 18.14 -30.76 -33.02
CA ALA A 585 17.82 -31.24 -31.67
C ALA A 585 16.72 -30.39 -30.99
N ASP A 586 16.70 -29.08 -31.21
CA ASP A 586 15.70 -28.14 -30.68
C ASP A 586 14.39 -28.25 -31.43
N VAL A 587 14.39 -28.50 -32.74
CA VAL A 587 13.15 -28.83 -33.48
C VAL A 587 12.58 -30.16 -32.99
N GLN A 588 13.41 -31.17 -32.72
CA GLN A 588 12.95 -32.44 -32.14
C GLN A 588 12.49 -32.30 -30.69
N ARG A 589 13.17 -31.50 -29.87
CA ARG A 589 12.77 -31.16 -28.49
C ARG A 589 11.50 -30.32 -28.47
N LEU A 590 11.36 -29.34 -29.36
CA LEU A 590 10.16 -28.53 -29.50
C LEU A 590 8.98 -29.38 -30.00
N HIS A 591 9.21 -30.39 -30.84
CA HIS A 591 8.14 -31.31 -31.24
C HIS A 591 7.72 -32.22 -30.08
N ARG A 592 8.67 -32.81 -29.35
CA ARG A 592 8.39 -33.60 -28.14
C ARG A 592 7.71 -32.77 -27.06
N HIS A 593 8.21 -31.56 -26.82
CA HIS A 593 7.63 -30.61 -25.86
C HIS A 593 6.26 -30.09 -26.31
N ARG A 594 6.00 -29.95 -27.62
CA ARG A 594 4.64 -29.62 -28.12
C ARG A 594 3.67 -30.78 -27.95
N VAL A 595 4.12 -32.02 -28.15
CA VAL A 595 3.30 -33.21 -27.89
C VAL A 595 3.06 -33.37 -26.39
N GLU A 596 4.08 -33.18 -25.55
CA GLU A 596 3.96 -33.21 -24.09
C GLU A 596 3.09 -32.06 -23.56
N ILE A 597 3.23 -30.83 -24.08
CA ILE A 597 2.31 -29.73 -23.75
C ILE A 597 0.89 -30.09 -24.18
N ALA A 598 0.69 -30.61 -25.40
CA ALA A 598 -0.65 -30.97 -25.87
C ALA A 598 -1.28 -32.08 -25.03
N GLU A 599 -0.49 -33.07 -24.59
CA GLU A 599 -0.94 -34.13 -23.67
C GLU A 599 -1.21 -33.60 -22.26
N LEU A 600 -0.35 -32.71 -21.74
CA LEU A 600 -0.54 -32.06 -20.45
C LEU A 600 -1.72 -31.09 -20.46
N GLU A 601 -1.96 -30.38 -21.56
CA GLU A 601 -3.15 -29.54 -21.74
C GLU A 601 -4.41 -30.39 -21.89
N ALA A 602 -4.35 -31.53 -22.57
CA ALA A 602 -5.45 -32.48 -22.63
C ALA A 602 -5.74 -33.07 -21.24
N ARG A 603 -4.70 -33.41 -20.46
CA ARG A 603 -4.84 -33.86 -19.06
C ARG A 603 -5.40 -32.77 -18.16
N ARG A 604 -4.87 -31.55 -18.20
CA ARG A 604 -5.39 -30.41 -17.44
C ARG A 604 -6.84 -30.10 -17.80
N ARG A 605 -7.21 -30.15 -19.08
CA ARG A 605 -8.62 -29.98 -19.49
C ARG A 605 -9.51 -31.10 -18.96
N ARG A 606 -9.01 -32.34 -18.84
CA ARG A 606 -9.75 -33.44 -18.19
C ARG A 606 -9.86 -33.22 -16.68
N GLU A 607 -8.78 -32.84 -16.02
CA GLU A 607 -8.72 -32.57 -14.58
C GLU A 607 -9.62 -31.38 -14.20
N GLU A 608 -9.49 -30.22 -14.86
CA GLU A 608 -10.34 -29.06 -14.64
C GLU A 608 -11.83 -29.37 -14.85
N ARG A 609 -12.15 -30.26 -15.80
CA ARG A 609 -13.54 -30.70 -16.02
C ARG A 609 -14.01 -31.66 -14.92
N LEU A 610 -13.17 -32.59 -14.48
CA LEU A 610 -13.48 -33.48 -13.35
C LEU A 610 -13.65 -32.69 -12.05
N GLU A 611 -12.81 -31.69 -11.81
CA GLU A 611 -12.93 -30.76 -10.69
C GLU A 611 -14.23 -29.93 -10.79
N ARG A 612 -14.59 -29.43 -11.97
CA ARG A 612 -15.88 -28.76 -12.18
C ARG A 612 -17.07 -29.69 -11.91
N LEU A 613 -17.00 -30.93 -12.37
CA LEU A 613 -18.05 -31.94 -12.11
C LEU A 613 -18.14 -32.31 -10.62
N ALA A 614 -16.99 -32.47 -9.95
CA ALA A 614 -16.92 -32.73 -8.52
C ALA A 614 -17.50 -31.55 -7.73
N GLY A 615 -17.07 -30.32 -8.03
CA GLY A 615 -17.60 -29.12 -7.40
C GLY A 615 -19.10 -28.92 -7.61
N MET A 616 -19.63 -29.25 -8.81
CA MET A 616 -21.07 -29.22 -9.05
C MET A 616 -21.82 -30.30 -8.26
N ARG A 617 -21.24 -31.50 -8.12
CA ARG A 617 -21.83 -32.57 -7.29
C ARG A 617 -21.85 -32.22 -5.80
N ASP A 618 -20.78 -31.59 -5.31
CA ASP A 618 -20.69 -31.15 -3.92
C ASP A 618 -21.65 -29.99 -3.61
N GLU A 619 -21.81 -29.04 -4.53
CA GLU A 619 -22.83 -27.99 -4.35
C GLU A 619 -24.24 -28.59 -4.41
N LEU A 620 -24.48 -29.60 -5.24
CA LEU A 620 -25.77 -30.29 -5.34
C LEU A 620 -26.08 -31.09 -4.06
N SER A 621 -25.09 -31.80 -3.49
CA SER A 621 -25.27 -32.49 -2.20
C SER A 621 -25.58 -31.51 -1.08
N ARG A 622 -24.84 -30.40 -1.01
CA ARG A 622 -25.10 -29.30 -0.05
C ARG A 622 -26.49 -28.68 -0.21
N LEU A 623 -26.92 -28.44 -1.45
CA LEU A 623 -28.26 -27.89 -1.71
C LEU A 623 -29.36 -28.87 -1.31
N ARG A 624 -29.18 -30.19 -1.51
CA ARG A 624 -30.12 -31.22 -1.04
C ARG A 624 -30.17 -31.33 0.47
N GLU A 625 -29.03 -31.16 1.16
CA GLU A 625 -29.01 -31.06 2.62
C GLU A 625 -29.78 -29.82 3.12
N LEU A 626 -29.61 -28.66 2.46
CA LEU A 626 -30.38 -27.46 2.78
C LEU A 626 -31.88 -27.67 2.52
N GLU A 627 -32.26 -28.33 1.42
CA GLU A 627 -33.66 -28.66 1.14
C GLU A 627 -34.26 -29.56 2.24
N THR A 628 -33.54 -30.60 2.65
CA THR A 628 -34.03 -31.53 3.70
C THR A 628 -34.18 -30.82 5.06
N ARG A 629 -33.26 -29.91 5.38
CA ARG A 629 -33.35 -29.08 6.59
C ARG A 629 -34.52 -28.11 6.53
N ASP A 630 -34.64 -27.32 5.46
CA ASP A 630 -35.69 -26.31 5.34
C ASP A 630 -37.09 -26.96 5.24
N THR A 631 -37.21 -28.16 4.64
CA THR A 631 -38.46 -28.92 4.64
C THR A 631 -38.85 -29.41 6.02
N ALA A 632 -37.89 -29.86 6.83
CA ALA A 632 -38.12 -30.24 8.23
C ALA A 632 -38.50 -29.01 9.09
N GLU A 633 -37.83 -27.87 8.91
CA GLU A 633 -38.16 -26.60 9.58
C GLU A 633 -39.58 -26.14 9.21
N ALA A 634 -39.94 -26.18 7.92
CA ALA A 634 -41.29 -25.85 7.46
C ALA A 634 -42.36 -26.78 8.05
N ALA A 635 -42.08 -28.09 8.17
CA ALA A 635 -43.00 -29.05 8.77
C ALA A 635 -43.23 -28.77 10.26
N ALA A 636 -42.16 -28.53 11.02
CA ALA A 636 -42.22 -28.16 12.44
C ALA A 636 -43.00 -26.85 12.64
N LEU A 637 -42.77 -25.88 11.75
CA LEU A 637 -43.52 -24.63 11.76
C LEU A 637 -45.02 -24.86 11.49
N ARG A 638 -45.40 -25.66 10.49
CA ARG A 638 -46.82 -25.95 10.26
C ARG A 638 -47.49 -26.57 11.49
N GLU A 639 -46.82 -27.52 12.15
CA GLU A 639 -47.32 -28.14 13.38
C GLU A 639 -47.52 -27.12 14.52
N ALA A 640 -46.53 -26.25 14.75
CA ALA A 640 -46.63 -25.20 15.76
C ALA A 640 -47.74 -24.17 15.43
N GLY A 641 -47.92 -23.85 14.14
CA GLY A 641 -49.03 -23.03 13.66
C GLY A 641 -50.41 -23.62 13.97
N TYR A 642 -50.58 -24.94 13.78
CA TYR A 642 -51.81 -25.64 14.17
C TYR A 642 -52.06 -25.56 15.69
N ARG A 643 -51.03 -25.79 16.52
CA ARG A 643 -51.15 -25.67 17.98
C ARG A 643 -51.54 -24.26 18.45
N LEU A 644 -50.97 -23.22 17.81
CA LEU A 644 -51.33 -21.82 18.09
C LEU A 644 -52.79 -21.53 17.71
N LYS A 645 -53.26 -22.06 16.59
CA LYS A 645 -54.65 -21.92 16.16
C LYS A 645 -55.61 -22.55 17.18
N ASP A 646 -55.32 -23.77 17.63
CA ASP A 646 -56.14 -24.48 18.63
C ASP A 646 -56.16 -23.72 19.98
N ALA A 647 -55.03 -23.14 20.40
CA ALA A 647 -54.94 -22.34 21.62
C ALA A 647 -55.78 -21.04 21.52
N ILE A 648 -55.75 -20.36 20.37
CA ILE A 648 -56.56 -19.16 20.11
C ILE A 648 -58.06 -19.51 20.13
N GLU A 649 -58.45 -20.64 19.53
CA GLU A 649 -59.84 -21.11 19.53
C GLU A 649 -60.31 -21.44 20.96
N THR A 650 -59.47 -22.13 21.73
CA THR A 650 -59.74 -22.44 23.14
C THR A 650 -59.91 -21.18 24.00
N LEU A 651 -59.03 -20.17 23.83
CA LEU A 651 -59.15 -18.89 24.53
C LEU A 651 -60.40 -18.12 24.09
N SER A 652 -60.74 -18.15 22.80
CA SER A 652 -61.96 -17.52 22.29
C SER A 652 -63.22 -18.12 22.91
N GLY A 653 -63.23 -19.45 23.11
CA GLY A 653 -64.29 -20.13 23.87
C GLY A 653 -64.40 -19.66 25.32
N LYS A 654 -63.27 -19.49 26.03
CA LYS A 654 -63.23 -18.96 27.42
C LYS A 654 -63.69 -17.51 27.51
N ILE A 655 -63.28 -16.65 26.57
CA ILE A 655 -63.74 -15.26 26.49
C ILE A 655 -65.25 -15.23 26.30
N ALA A 656 -65.79 -16.04 25.38
CA ALA A 656 -67.22 -16.09 25.13
C ALA A 656 -68.04 -16.66 26.31
N SER A 657 -67.47 -17.54 27.15
CA SER A 657 -68.11 -17.96 28.39
C SER A 657 -68.10 -16.85 29.44
N SER A 658 -66.96 -16.21 29.69
CA SER A 658 -66.84 -15.11 30.65
C SER A 658 -67.71 -13.89 30.27
N GLU A 659 -67.85 -13.57 28.98
CA GLU A 659 -68.77 -12.52 28.51
C GLU A 659 -70.23 -12.84 28.84
N ARG A 660 -70.65 -14.10 28.66
CA ARG A 660 -72.01 -14.55 29.02
C ARG A 660 -72.24 -14.49 30.52
N GLU A 661 -71.25 -14.89 31.32
CA GLU A 661 -71.33 -14.81 32.78
C GLU A 661 -71.43 -13.35 33.25
N LEU A 662 -70.58 -12.45 32.74
CA LEU A 662 -70.63 -11.01 33.01
C LEU A 662 -71.98 -10.39 32.61
N ALA A 663 -72.52 -10.75 31.44
CA ALA A 663 -73.82 -10.26 31.00
C ALA A 663 -74.96 -10.72 31.94
N SER A 664 -74.93 -11.99 32.35
CA SER A 664 -75.92 -12.55 33.28
C SER A 664 -75.85 -11.91 34.67
N ALA A 665 -74.63 -11.65 35.17
CA ALA A 665 -74.40 -10.98 36.44
C ALA A 665 -74.80 -9.49 36.37
N GLY A 666 -74.50 -8.80 35.27
CA GLY A 666 -74.96 -7.43 35.02
C GLY A 666 -76.48 -7.31 35.08
N ALA A 667 -77.21 -8.24 34.44
CA ALA A 667 -78.67 -8.31 34.52
C ALA A 667 -79.18 -8.58 35.95
N ARG A 668 -78.46 -9.40 36.74
CA ARG A 668 -78.80 -9.62 38.15
C ARG A 668 -78.51 -8.39 39.02
N MET A 669 -77.48 -7.61 38.69
CA MET A 669 -77.16 -6.36 39.40
C MET A 669 -78.22 -5.29 39.16
N THR A 670 -78.71 -5.14 37.93
CA THR A 670 -79.79 -4.19 37.60
C THR A 670 -81.09 -4.58 38.31
N GLU A 671 -81.35 -5.88 38.45
CA GLU A 671 -82.48 -6.40 39.23
C GLU A 671 -82.38 -6.04 40.72
N LEU A 672 -81.24 -6.32 41.34
CA LEU A 672 -81.01 -6.01 42.76
C LEU A 672 -81.06 -4.50 43.02
N LYS A 673 -80.54 -3.69 42.09
CA LYS A 673 -80.60 -2.24 42.17
C LYS A 673 -82.05 -1.74 42.10
N ARG A 674 -82.87 -2.29 41.21
CA ARG A 674 -84.31 -1.97 41.11
C ARG A 674 -85.06 -2.29 42.41
N ILE A 675 -84.73 -3.40 43.06
CA ILE A 675 -85.31 -3.79 44.37
C ILE A 675 -84.85 -2.82 45.49
N ALA A 676 -83.60 -2.37 45.47
CA ALA A 676 -83.08 -1.43 46.45
C ALA A 676 -83.66 -0.02 46.27
N ASP A 677 -83.70 0.49 45.03
CA ASP A 677 -84.19 1.83 44.71
C ASP A 677 -85.72 1.93 44.87
N GLY A 678 -86.46 0.85 44.56
CA GLY A 678 -87.91 0.79 44.79
C GLY A 678 -88.34 0.83 46.27
N ARG A 679 -87.42 0.60 47.21
CA ARG A 679 -87.67 0.71 48.66
C ARG A 679 -87.19 2.02 49.28
N ASP A 680 -86.15 2.64 48.72
CA ASP A 680 -85.68 3.96 49.17
C ASP A 680 -86.64 5.09 48.69
N ALA A 681 -87.46 4.84 47.66
CA ALA A 681 -88.56 5.74 47.24
C ALA A 681 -89.81 5.68 48.16
N ASP A 682 -90.00 4.60 48.93
CA ASP A 682 -91.14 4.40 49.85
C ASP A 682 -90.83 4.82 51.31
N LEU A 683 -89.59 5.27 51.60
CA LEU A 683 -89.13 5.66 52.95
C LEU A 683 -88.63 7.12 53.01
N GLY A 684 -89.06 7.94 52.05
CA GLY A 684 -88.70 9.34 51.90
C GLY A 684 -89.80 10.34 52.30
N GLU A 685 -90.64 10.07 53.30
CA GLU A 685 -91.55 11.09 53.84
C GLU A 685 -91.83 10.88 55.35
N GLY A 686 -91.31 11.78 56.19
CA GLY A 686 -91.58 11.89 57.63
C GLY A 686 -90.65 11.04 58.53
N ALA A 687 -90.07 11.51 59.62
CA ALA A 687 -90.11 12.81 60.27
C ALA A 687 -88.96 12.86 61.30
N ARG A 688 -88.50 14.07 61.61
CA ARG A 688 -87.69 14.36 62.79
C ARG A 688 -88.54 14.28 64.06
N SER A 689 -87.91 13.80 65.14
CA SER A 689 -88.00 14.25 66.55
C SER A 689 -88.71 13.37 67.61
N SER A 690 -88.07 13.40 68.79
CA SER A 690 -88.47 12.98 70.15
C SER A 690 -88.29 11.49 70.49
N VAL A 691 -87.32 11.11 71.34
CA VAL A 691 -87.21 11.18 72.82
C VAL A 691 -87.79 9.93 73.51
N GLY A 692 -86.92 9.21 74.23
CA GLY A 692 -87.26 8.53 75.49
C GLY A 692 -87.54 7.02 75.49
N GLY A 693 -86.64 6.26 76.13
CA GLY A 693 -87.02 5.34 77.23
C GLY A 693 -87.49 3.90 76.95
N PHE A 694 -86.62 2.94 77.30
CA PHE A 694 -86.86 1.85 78.27
C PHE A 694 -87.84 0.67 77.96
N TRP A 695 -87.24 -0.50 77.69
CA TRP A 695 -87.66 -1.92 77.86
C TRP A 695 -89.09 -2.41 77.50
N SER A 696 -89.19 -3.37 76.58
CA SER A 696 -89.72 -4.75 76.84
C SER A 696 -89.75 -5.64 75.59
N ARG A 697 -89.70 -6.96 75.84
CA ARG A 697 -89.67 -8.10 74.91
C ARG A 697 -90.99 -8.32 74.16
N SER A 698 -90.87 -8.79 72.90
CA SER A 698 -91.44 -10.03 72.32
C SER A 698 -92.08 -9.86 70.94
N GLY A 699 -91.92 -10.89 70.09
CA GLY A 699 -92.85 -11.21 68.98
C GLY A 699 -92.39 -10.90 67.54
N ARG A 700 -91.99 -11.96 66.83
CA ARG A 700 -91.79 -12.11 65.35
C ARG A 700 -93.02 -11.66 64.52
N PRO A 701 -92.92 -11.35 63.20
CA PRO A 701 -92.51 -12.30 62.12
C PRO A 701 -91.55 -11.69 61.06
N GLU A 702 -90.55 -12.40 60.51
CA GLU A 702 -90.63 -13.19 59.26
C GLU A 702 -91.48 -12.59 58.15
N ASP A 703 -90.92 -11.66 57.37
CA ASP A 703 -90.68 -11.81 55.92
C ASP A 703 -90.26 -10.46 55.31
N GLY A 704 -89.04 -10.42 54.79
CA GLY A 704 -88.54 -9.24 54.10
C GLY A 704 -87.03 -9.20 54.13
N LYS A 705 -86.40 -9.88 53.15
CA LYS A 705 -84.99 -9.66 52.79
C LYS A 705 -84.74 -8.16 52.80
N SER A 706 -84.06 -7.71 53.85
CA SER A 706 -83.96 -6.29 54.16
C SER A 706 -83.16 -5.62 53.03
N ALA A 707 -83.45 -4.36 52.72
CA ALA A 707 -82.68 -3.60 51.74
C ALA A 707 -81.15 -3.65 51.99
N ARG A 708 -80.73 -3.96 53.23
CA ARG A 708 -79.33 -4.20 53.58
C ARG A 708 -78.76 -5.49 52.98
N GLU A 709 -79.52 -6.57 52.90
CA GLU A 709 -79.09 -7.81 52.24
C GLU A 709 -78.97 -7.62 50.73
N ALA A 710 -79.94 -6.95 50.11
CA ALA A 710 -79.86 -6.58 48.69
C ALA A 710 -78.63 -5.68 48.42
N LYS A 711 -78.35 -4.69 49.28
CA LYS A 711 -77.13 -3.86 49.18
C LYS A 711 -75.83 -4.65 49.41
N ARG A 712 -75.82 -5.68 50.27
CA ARG A 712 -74.65 -6.56 50.47
C ARG A 712 -74.43 -7.49 49.28
N GLU A 713 -75.49 -8.12 48.77
CA GLU A 713 -75.43 -8.93 47.55
C GLU A 713 -74.99 -8.08 46.35
N MET A 714 -75.52 -6.87 46.21
CA MET A 714 -75.11 -5.94 45.16
C MET A 714 -73.61 -5.60 45.25
N LYS A 715 -73.07 -5.30 46.44
CA LYS A 715 -71.62 -5.04 46.60
C LYS A 715 -70.77 -6.28 46.32
N ALA A 716 -71.21 -7.46 46.73
CA ALA A 716 -70.49 -8.71 46.44
C ALA A 716 -70.48 -9.00 44.93
N LEU A 717 -71.60 -8.74 44.26
CA LEU A 717 -71.77 -8.94 42.82
C LEU A 717 -71.01 -7.87 42.02
N GLU A 718 -70.96 -6.62 42.50
CA GLU A 718 -70.10 -5.57 41.93
C GLU A 718 -68.62 -5.92 42.03
N LYS A 719 -68.17 -6.45 43.17
CA LYS A 719 -66.79 -6.93 43.33
C LYS A 719 -66.49 -8.07 42.35
N TRP A 720 -67.39 -9.04 42.25
CA TRP A 720 -67.27 -10.16 41.32
C TRP A 720 -67.26 -9.70 39.85
N LEU A 721 -68.10 -8.74 39.47
CA LEU A 721 -68.11 -8.14 38.13
C LEU A 721 -66.79 -7.43 37.79
N ARG A 722 -66.15 -6.77 38.76
CA ARG A 722 -64.82 -6.18 38.56
C ARG A 722 -63.76 -7.26 38.39
N GLU A 723 -63.72 -8.25 39.27
CA GLU A 723 -62.76 -9.37 39.21
C GLU A 723 -62.89 -10.16 37.88
N GLU A 724 -64.11 -10.49 37.47
CA GLU A 724 -64.35 -11.21 36.21
C GLU A 724 -64.14 -10.29 34.98
N GLY A 725 -64.37 -8.98 35.12
CA GLY A 725 -64.03 -7.99 34.11
C GLY A 725 -62.52 -7.89 33.87
N GLU A 726 -61.72 -7.85 34.94
CA GLU A 726 -60.25 -7.90 34.87
C GLU A 726 -59.77 -9.22 34.24
N ARG A 727 -60.39 -10.34 34.62
CA ARG A 727 -60.10 -11.65 34.02
C ARG A 727 -60.40 -11.69 32.53
N LEU A 728 -61.51 -11.09 32.10
CA LEU A 728 -61.87 -11.00 30.68
C LEU A 728 -60.85 -10.18 29.89
N VAL A 729 -60.40 -9.05 30.45
CA VAL A 729 -59.35 -8.22 29.83
C VAL A 729 -58.06 -9.04 29.71
N ALA A 730 -57.65 -9.75 30.76
CA ALA A 730 -56.47 -10.60 30.73
C ALA A 730 -56.56 -11.71 29.66
N LEU A 731 -57.71 -12.38 29.54
CA LEU A 731 -57.93 -13.40 28.50
C LEU A 731 -57.89 -12.81 27.08
N ARG A 732 -58.45 -11.60 26.88
CA ARG A 732 -58.40 -10.90 25.58
C ARG A 732 -56.98 -10.49 25.21
N ASP A 733 -56.19 -10.05 26.18
CA ASP A 733 -54.79 -9.68 25.95
C ASP A 733 -53.93 -10.91 25.67
N GLU A 734 -54.16 -12.03 26.37
CA GLU A 734 -53.51 -13.31 26.09
C GLU A 734 -53.84 -13.80 24.67
N ARG A 735 -55.11 -13.72 24.27
CA ARG A 735 -55.53 -14.05 22.89
C ARG A 735 -54.82 -13.16 21.86
N ARG A 736 -54.76 -11.84 22.06
CA ARG A 736 -54.04 -10.92 21.17
C ARG A 736 -52.56 -11.27 21.07
N ALA A 737 -51.92 -11.62 22.19
CA ALA A 737 -50.53 -12.05 22.20
C ALA A 737 -50.31 -13.34 21.38
N LEU A 738 -51.23 -14.31 21.47
CA LEU A 738 -51.19 -15.52 20.63
C LEU A 738 -51.46 -15.23 19.15
N GLU A 739 -52.37 -14.31 18.82
CA GLU A 739 -52.63 -13.89 17.44
C GLU A 739 -51.39 -13.24 16.80
N VAL A 740 -50.70 -12.36 17.54
CA VAL A 740 -49.43 -11.77 17.07
C VAL A 740 -48.38 -12.86 16.85
N ARG A 741 -48.24 -13.82 17.78
CA ARG A 741 -47.33 -14.96 17.59
C ARG A 741 -47.70 -15.78 16.36
N ARG A 742 -48.99 -16.01 16.10
CA ARG A 742 -49.46 -16.73 14.90
C ARG A 742 -49.07 -16.01 13.61
N ILE A 743 -49.24 -14.69 13.55
CA ILE A 743 -48.85 -13.89 12.37
C ILE A 743 -47.33 -13.99 12.14
N THR A 744 -46.52 -13.79 13.19
CA THR A 744 -45.06 -13.95 13.08
C THR A 744 -44.67 -15.34 12.60
N HIS A 745 -45.41 -16.35 13.05
CA HIS A 745 -45.19 -17.74 12.69
C HIS A 745 -45.58 -18.05 11.23
N GLU A 746 -46.66 -17.45 10.72
CA GLU A 746 -47.06 -17.51 9.31
C GLU A 746 -46.04 -16.82 8.40
N ASP A 747 -45.50 -15.68 8.82
CA ASP A 747 -44.45 -14.96 8.07
C ASP A 747 -43.15 -15.76 8.02
N GLN A 748 -42.76 -16.40 9.13
CA GLN A 748 -41.62 -17.32 9.16
C GLN A 748 -41.83 -18.48 8.19
N LEU A 749 -43.01 -19.10 8.19
CA LEU A 749 -43.32 -20.20 7.28
C LEU A 749 -43.20 -19.77 5.80
N ARG A 750 -43.75 -18.61 5.43
CA ARG A 750 -43.61 -18.06 4.08
C ARG A 750 -42.15 -17.86 3.68
N ALA A 751 -41.34 -17.29 4.58
CA ALA A 751 -39.92 -17.10 4.32
C ALA A 751 -39.17 -18.43 4.12
N ILE A 752 -39.52 -19.49 4.85
CA ILE A 752 -38.94 -20.83 4.61
C ILE A 752 -39.41 -21.40 3.26
N GLU A 753 -40.68 -21.24 2.91
CA GLU A 753 -41.21 -21.73 1.61
C GLU A 753 -40.57 -21.02 0.41
N GLU A 754 -40.33 -19.71 0.53
CA GLU A 754 -39.57 -18.94 -0.47
C GLU A 754 -38.13 -19.46 -0.58
N ARG A 755 -37.44 -19.67 0.55
CA ARG A 755 -36.09 -20.27 0.56
C ARG A 755 -36.06 -21.65 -0.10
N LEU A 756 -37.03 -22.52 0.23
CA LEU A 756 -37.16 -23.85 -0.38
C LEU A 756 -37.35 -23.77 -1.90
N SER A 757 -38.18 -22.85 -2.38
CA SER A 757 -38.38 -22.65 -3.82
C SER A 757 -37.08 -22.22 -4.52
N GLY A 758 -36.29 -21.36 -3.88
CA GLY A 758 -34.98 -20.92 -4.37
C GLY A 758 -33.93 -22.02 -4.33
N VAL A 759 -33.92 -22.87 -3.31
CA VAL A 759 -33.01 -24.03 -3.24
C VAL A 759 -33.35 -25.03 -4.35
N ARG A 760 -34.63 -25.33 -4.56
CA ARG A 760 -35.08 -26.26 -5.62
C ARG A 760 -34.73 -25.79 -7.03
N SER A 761 -34.89 -24.50 -7.33
CA SER A 761 -34.51 -23.97 -8.64
C SER A 761 -33.00 -24.06 -8.88
N ARG A 762 -32.18 -23.86 -7.83
CA ARG A 762 -30.72 -24.04 -7.90
C ARG A 762 -30.34 -25.51 -8.08
N ILE A 763 -31.03 -26.44 -7.41
CA ILE A 763 -30.82 -27.89 -7.62
C ILE A 763 -31.06 -28.24 -9.09
N LEU A 764 -32.20 -27.83 -9.65
CA LEU A 764 -32.53 -28.09 -11.07
C LEU A 764 -31.48 -27.48 -12.02
N PHE A 765 -31.03 -26.26 -11.75
CA PHE A 765 -29.96 -25.63 -12.54
C PHE A 765 -28.67 -26.44 -12.53
N HIS A 766 -28.24 -26.96 -11.38
CA HIS A 766 -27.04 -27.78 -11.28
C HIS A 766 -27.23 -29.17 -11.90
N GLU A 767 -28.43 -29.76 -11.81
CA GLU A 767 -28.76 -31.02 -12.48
C GLU A 767 -28.69 -30.88 -14.02
N ASP A 768 -29.25 -29.79 -14.57
CA ASP A 768 -29.16 -29.47 -16.00
C ASP A 768 -27.71 -29.17 -16.43
N ALA A 769 -26.95 -28.43 -15.61
CA ALA A 769 -25.53 -28.15 -15.89
C ALA A 769 -24.68 -29.42 -15.92
N ILE A 770 -24.91 -30.36 -14.99
CA ILE A 770 -24.25 -31.67 -15.01
C ILE A 770 -24.70 -32.47 -16.24
N GLY A 771 -26.00 -32.44 -16.58
CA GLY A 771 -26.54 -33.12 -17.75
C GLY A 771 -25.91 -32.63 -19.07
N THR A 772 -25.76 -31.32 -19.23
CA THR A 772 -25.12 -30.72 -20.42
C THR A 772 -23.64 -31.05 -20.52
N LEU A 773 -22.91 -31.06 -19.40
CA LEU A 773 -21.51 -31.47 -19.36
C LEU A 773 -21.33 -32.95 -19.76
N LEU A 774 -22.16 -33.84 -19.22
CA LEU A 774 -22.11 -35.27 -19.56
C LEU A 774 -22.55 -35.56 -21.01
N ALA A 775 -23.50 -34.79 -21.54
CA ALA A 775 -23.90 -34.91 -22.95
C ALA A 775 -22.79 -34.46 -23.90
N SER A 776 -22.02 -33.43 -23.53
CA SER A 776 -20.86 -32.98 -24.32
C SER A 776 -19.74 -34.02 -24.39
N GLU A 777 -19.57 -34.84 -23.35
CA GLU A 777 -18.58 -35.92 -23.31
C GLU A 777 -18.85 -36.96 -24.40
N ARG A 778 -20.10 -37.43 -24.51
CA ARG A 778 -20.52 -38.40 -25.53
C ARG A 778 -20.29 -37.88 -26.96
N ALA A 779 -20.57 -36.60 -27.20
CA ALA A 779 -20.35 -36.00 -28.52
C ALA A 779 -18.85 -35.94 -28.90
N THR A 780 -17.97 -35.65 -27.92
CA THR A 780 -16.52 -35.58 -28.19
C THR A 780 -15.82 -36.93 -28.28
N THR A 781 -16.37 -37.98 -27.66
CA THR A 781 -15.81 -39.33 -27.79
C THR A 781 -16.15 -39.96 -29.14
N ASP A 782 -17.34 -39.69 -29.69
CA ASP A 782 -17.73 -40.19 -31.02
C ASP A 782 -16.92 -39.55 -32.16
N ASP A 783 -16.52 -38.28 -32.01
CA ASP A 783 -15.65 -37.57 -33.00
C ASP A 783 -14.17 -38.00 -32.93
N ALA A 784 -13.74 -38.70 -31.88
CA ALA A 784 -12.35 -39.15 -31.72
C ALA A 784 -12.11 -40.60 -32.17
N GLU A 785 -13.19 -41.37 -32.42
CA GLU A 785 -13.13 -42.74 -32.95
C GLU A 785 -13.34 -42.83 -34.49
N VAL A 786 -13.55 -41.69 -35.15
CA VAL A 786 -13.56 -41.52 -36.63
C VAL A 786 -12.24 -40.92 -37.07
#